data_AF-A0A172UTP3-F1
#
_entry.id   AF-A0A172UTP3-F1
#
_cell.length_a   1.000
_cell.length_b   1.000
_cell.length_c   1.000
_cell.angle_alpha   90.00
_cell.angle_beta   90.00
_cell.angle_gamma   90.00
#
_symmetry.space_group_name_H-M   'P 1'
#
loop_
_entity.id
_entity.type
_entity.pdbx_description
1 polymer ?
#
loop_
_entity_poly.entity_id
_entity_poly.type
_entity_poly.pdbx_seq_one_letter_code
_entity_poly.pdbx_strand_id
1 'polypeptide(L)'
;MLERGHNPAVHVSEQQVIAHAQDLAVILLNTVTLVASISALLLPNTPESNIGLVALALLVCWSVYRLATRSRSTTFQALDFCYVLVVSASVPVFGTDPHLLYTNSVPQVIAGVAVITVAIAQPPRVSFPAALAITAAYTVGSAQVVGWDRVLHIPMLYYMLAVEWAITTVLVLTARTVARRVDQARADNHDAALRDAIAAAVRDHELEHMALVHDTAASTLHLVGEGAEVSPERIAAQASRDLALLAGEPIGLDTGSATDIAAAIRVEVQHSTTPIEVTGLHRLALDGRTANAVVAVVREAINNADRHARAQRIVIDISPSTVTITDDGVGFDPLTTSLGHGLAESIVGRMRRANGTASVRSTPGEGTVVTINWHQLQGAPPGGPHVEDVDQLTERIFVRFGLGIVAFAFVQLALAVPYAANSTDHPVAQFVLGGLAALVALAGIPRVLDRQPNLTVPALIVMAAIIYVQANLLPHNMLGGPAQWPLLATTLCVLPYLLRLRPALAAGVMIAFWLGTAILNFVAYPGMATAYNLALYTAGIFVVQLFVLAFPVMLRNANATAAEEIRDRWAKDAQRRINEALYDDYVRRTAKLIRGVFPLLQTLSTGTIDADIRWRARIESRRLRLYIFQARTFGHPLVAELRQAIEDADARGVVVSLNADNDLPRLDREQRRRLLAPIEAALSRATEHARLGLTVVPGELIASILCDDGGMGVQPRPGTVDEPRIEVTEIGGTVWISVHHEMADTAIDSVPRAEIA
;
A
#
# COMPACT_ATOMS: atom_id res chain seq x y z
N MET A 1 -11.21 -9.93 -25.96
CA MET A 1 -9.84 -10.46 -26.07
C MET A 1 -9.08 -9.92 -24.88
N LEU A 2 -8.85 -10.80 -23.90
CA LEU A 2 -8.27 -10.47 -22.60
C LEU A 2 -6.77 -10.29 -22.77
N GLU A 3 -6.30 -9.04 -22.80
CA GLU A 3 -4.90 -8.74 -22.51
C GLU A 3 -4.63 -9.17 -21.06
N ARG A 4 -4.10 -10.40 -20.90
CA ARG A 4 -3.20 -10.71 -19.79
C ARG A 4 -1.92 -9.90 -20.01
N GLY A 5 -2.03 -8.58 -19.88
CA GLY A 5 -0.90 -7.68 -19.78
C GLY A 5 -0.16 -8.06 -18.51
N HIS A 6 1.00 -8.70 -18.69
CA HIS A 6 1.94 -9.01 -17.63
C HIS A 6 2.29 -7.68 -16.95
N ASN A 7 1.64 -7.34 -15.83
CA ASN A 7 1.76 -6.03 -15.23
C ASN A 7 3.21 -5.84 -14.77
N PRO A 8 4.03 -5.02 -15.45
CA PRO A 8 5.47 -4.96 -15.20
C PRO A 8 5.80 -4.44 -13.79
N ALA A 9 4.81 -3.84 -13.11
CA ALA A 9 4.90 -3.44 -11.71
C ALA A 9 5.06 -4.62 -10.73
N VAL A 10 4.59 -5.83 -11.08
CA VAL A 10 4.59 -7.00 -10.17
C VAL A 10 5.99 -7.62 -9.99
N HIS A 11 6.96 -7.27 -10.84
CA HIS A 11 8.31 -7.85 -10.81
C HIS A 11 9.43 -6.83 -10.53
N VAL A 12 9.09 -5.61 -10.09
CA VAL A 12 10.09 -4.54 -9.88
C VAL A 12 11.09 -4.92 -8.79
N SER A 13 10.65 -5.43 -7.64
CA SER A 13 11.56 -5.82 -6.56
C SER A 13 12.42 -7.01 -6.98
N GLU A 14 11.85 -8.01 -7.66
CA GLU A 14 12.63 -9.14 -8.21
C GLU A 14 13.73 -8.68 -9.16
N GLN A 15 13.43 -7.79 -10.11
CA GLN A 15 14.41 -7.26 -11.07
C GLN A 15 15.51 -6.46 -10.37
N GLN A 16 15.15 -5.64 -9.38
CA GLN A 16 16.14 -4.89 -8.60
C GLN A 16 17.01 -5.79 -7.73
N VAL A 17 16.46 -6.86 -7.14
CA VAL A 17 17.24 -7.87 -6.42
C VAL A 17 18.24 -8.56 -7.35
N ILE A 18 17.82 -8.90 -8.58
CA ILE A 18 18.71 -9.49 -9.58
C ILE A 18 19.82 -8.51 -9.99
N ALA A 19 19.46 -7.25 -10.24
CA ALA A 19 20.42 -6.20 -10.60
C ALA A 19 21.48 -5.96 -9.51
N HIS A 20 21.06 -5.90 -8.25
CA HIS A 20 21.99 -5.76 -7.11
C HIS A 20 22.84 -7.01 -6.89
N ALA A 21 22.27 -8.20 -7.08
CA ALA A 21 23.03 -9.45 -7.04
C ALA A 21 24.14 -9.48 -8.11
N GLN A 22 23.89 -8.92 -9.30
CA GLN A 22 24.89 -8.79 -10.36
C GLN A 22 25.99 -7.78 -10.01
N ASP A 23 25.64 -6.62 -9.44
CA ASP A 23 26.65 -5.66 -8.96
C ASP A 23 27.53 -6.26 -7.88
N LEU A 24 26.90 -6.93 -6.91
CA LEU A 24 27.60 -7.61 -5.83
C LEU A 24 28.56 -8.67 -6.37
N ALA A 25 28.14 -9.45 -7.37
CA ALA A 25 28.99 -10.43 -8.02
C ALA A 25 30.23 -9.79 -8.67
N VAL A 26 30.07 -8.66 -9.38
CA VAL A 26 31.19 -7.94 -10.00
C VAL A 26 32.14 -7.37 -8.94
N ILE A 27 31.61 -6.72 -7.90
CA ILE A 27 32.43 -6.12 -6.85
C ILE A 27 33.15 -7.21 -6.07
N LEU A 28 32.46 -8.28 -5.67
CA LEU A 28 33.03 -9.37 -4.89
C LEU A 28 34.16 -10.07 -5.66
N LEU A 29 33.90 -10.54 -6.88
CA LEU A 29 34.91 -11.25 -7.67
C LEU A 29 36.17 -10.41 -7.86
N ASN A 30 36.01 -9.14 -8.28
CA ASN A 30 37.16 -8.29 -8.58
C ASN A 30 37.87 -7.76 -7.33
N THR A 31 37.16 -7.60 -6.19
CA THR A 31 37.83 -7.27 -4.92
C THR A 31 38.70 -8.43 -4.46
N VAL A 32 38.18 -9.66 -4.54
CA VAL A 32 38.94 -10.87 -4.18
C VAL A 32 40.13 -11.06 -5.12
N THR A 33 39.92 -10.97 -6.44
CA THR A 33 41.00 -11.07 -7.43
C THR A 33 42.08 -10.02 -7.20
N LEU A 34 41.70 -8.78 -6.88
CA LEU A 34 42.63 -7.70 -6.56
C LEU A 34 43.46 -8.00 -5.32
N VAL A 35 42.80 -8.35 -4.20
CA VAL A 35 43.49 -8.63 -2.93
C VAL A 35 44.40 -9.85 -3.08
N ALA A 36 43.92 -10.93 -3.68
CA ALA A 36 44.73 -12.14 -3.89
C ALA A 36 45.95 -11.87 -4.78
N SER A 37 45.78 -11.11 -5.87
CA SER A 37 46.86 -10.82 -6.82
C SER A 37 47.89 -9.85 -6.26
N ILE A 38 47.48 -8.79 -5.56
CA ILE A 38 48.39 -7.86 -4.87
C ILE A 38 49.17 -8.61 -3.79
N SER A 39 48.48 -9.45 -3.01
CA SER A 39 49.14 -10.22 -1.94
C SER A 39 50.24 -11.11 -2.51
N ALA A 40 49.98 -11.78 -3.63
CA ALA A 40 50.99 -12.60 -4.31
C ALA A 40 52.16 -11.77 -4.89
N LEU A 41 51.90 -10.57 -5.43
CA LEU A 41 52.95 -9.69 -5.95
C LEU A 41 53.84 -9.06 -4.87
N LEU A 42 53.32 -8.89 -3.65
CA LEU A 42 54.07 -8.32 -2.52
C LEU A 42 55.05 -9.32 -1.89
N LEU A 43 55.00 -10.59 -2.30
CA LEU A 43 55.88 -11.63 -1.78
C LEU A 43 57.15 -11.78 -2.62
N PRO A 44 58.33 -11.88 -1.97
CA PRO A 44 59.57 -12.13 -2.67
C PRO A 44 59.52 -13.48 -3.40
N ASN A 45 59.95 -13.49 -4.66
CA ASN A 45 60.07 -14.69 -5.50
C ASN A 45 58.75 -15.43 -5.78
N THR A 46 57.60 -14.80 -5.62
CA THR A 46 56.31 -15.36 -6.05
C THR A 46 55.59 -14.42 -7.02
N PRO A 47 55.09 -14.93 -8.15
CA PRO A 47 55.29 -16.27 -8.68
C PRO A 47 56.72 -16.44 -9.20
N GLU A 48 57.19 -17.67 -9.21
CA GLU A 48 58.56 -18.03 -9.63
C GLU A 48 58.81 -17.71 -11.12
N SER A 49 57.73 -17.57 -11.92
CA SER A 49 57.79 -17.33 -13.35
C SER A 49 57.51 -15.87 -13.73
N ASN A 50 58.27 -15.34 -14.69
CA ASN A 50 58.01 -14.02 -15.29
C ASN A 50 56.60 -13.93 -15.92
N ILE A 51 56.11 -15.06 -16.46
CA ILE A 51 54.76 -15.16 -17.03
C ILE A 51 53.72 -14.96 -15.93
N GLY A 52 53.92 -15.56 -14.75
CA GLY A 52 53.04 -15.39 -13.60
C GLY A 52 53.02 -13.95 -13.08
N LEU A 53 54.17 -13.27 -13.05
CA LEU A 53 54.24 -11.86 -12.63
C LEU A 53 53.39 -10.97 -13.55
N VAL A 54 53.53 -11.16 -14.87
CA VAL A 54 52.72 -10.44 -15.86
C VAL A 54 51.24 -10.79 -15.71
N ALA A 55 50.90 -12.08 -15.51
CA ALA A 55 49.53 -12.51 -15.32
C ALA A 55 48.87 -11.86 -14.09
N LEU A 56 49.57 -11.82 -12.95
CA LEU A 56 49.08 -11.14 -11.74
C LEU A 56 48.92 -9.63 -11.93
N ALA A 57 49.88 -8.97 -12.59
CA ALA A 57 49.77 -7.54 -12.90
C ALA A 57 48.56 -7.24 -13.79
N LEU A 58 48.30 -8.08 -14.80
CA LEU A 58 47.11 -7.97 -15.64
C LEU A 58 45.81 -8.18 -14.84
N LEU A 59 45.78 -9.14 -13.92
CA LEU A 59 44.63 -9.38 -13.04
C LEU A 59 44.37 -8.18 -12.12
N VAL A 60 45.41 -7.52 -11.59
CA VAL A 60 45.29 -6.27 -10.82
C VAL A 60 44.68 -5.17 -11.68
N CYS A 61 45.26 -4.91 -12.86
CA CYS A 61 44.76 -3.88 -13.77
C CYS A 61 43.30 -4.12 -14.18
N TRP A 62 42.95 -5.37 -14.52
CA TRP A 62 41.58 -5.77 -14.84
C TRP A 62 40.64 -5.54 -13.67
N SER A 63 41.03 -5.99 -12.47
CA SER A 63 40.20 -5.86 -11.27
C SER A 63 39.94 -4.40 -10.91
N VAL A 64 40.96 -3.53 -10.99
CA VAL A 64 40.80 -2.08 -10.78
C VAL A 64 39.86 -1.46 -11.80
N TYR A 65 40.03 -1.80 -13.09
CA TYR A 65 39.15 -1.34 -14.16
C TYR A 65 37.69 -1.75 -13.91
N ARG A 66 37.47 -3.01 -13.50
CA ARG A 66 36.13 -3.54 -13.22
C ARG A 66 35.49 -2.93 -11.98
N LEU A 67 36.26 -2.67 -10.93
CA LEU A 67 35.77 -2.00 -9.72
C LEU A 67 35.41 -0.52 -9.96
N ALA A 68 36.12 0.14 -10.88
CA ALA A 68 35.84 1.51 -11.29
C ALA A 68 34.63 1.63 -12.22
N THR A 69 34.50 0.74 -13.21
CA THR A 69 33.43 0.81 -14.21
C THR A 69 32.13 0.15 -13.78
N ARG A 70 32.21 -0.95 -12.99
CA ARG A 70 31.07 -1.75 -12.50
C ARG A 70 30.05 -2.09 -13.59
N SER A 71 30.49 -2.22 -14.84
CA SER A 71 29.59 -2.45 -15.96
C SER A 71 28.90 -3.79 -15.86
N ARG A 72 27.57 -3.80 -16.07
CA ARG A 72 26.72 -4.99 -16.11
C ARG A 72 26.58 -5.59 -17.51
N SER A 73 27.33 -5.08 -18.49
CA SER A 73 27.27 -5.59 -19.87
C SER A 73 27.62 -7.08 -19.93
N THR A 74 26.87 -7.83 -20.73
CA THR A 74 27.09 -9.26 -20.95
C THR A 74 28.49 -9.54 -21.50
N THR A 75 29.04 -8.64 -22.33
CA THR A 75 30.42 -8.74 -22.83
C THR A 75 31.43 -8.75 -21.70
N PHE A 76 31.28 -7.84 -20.74
CA PHE A 76 32.17 -7.73 -19.59
C PHE A 76 32.03 -8.94 -18.65
N GLN A 77 30.81 -9.45 -18.45
CA GLN A 77 30.59 -10.68 -17.69
C GLN A 77 31.23 -11.91 -18.37
N ALA A 78 31.14 -12.01 -19.70
CA ALA A 78 31.78 -13.07 -20.46
C ALA A 78 33.31 -13.00 -20.36
N LEU A 79 33.89 -11.79 -20.43
CA LEU A 79 35.33 -11.59 -20.23
C LEU A 79 35.78 -11.99 -18.81
N ASP A 80 34.98 -11.68 -17.78
CA ASP A 80 35.25 -12.12 -16.41
C ASP A 80 35.30 -13.64 -16.32
N PHE A 81 34.29 -14.30 -16.88
CA PHE A 81 34.22 -15.75 -16.89
C PHE A 81 35.39 -16.37 -17.66
N CYS A 82 35.76 -15.81 -18.81
CA CYS A 82 36.90 -16.27 -19.60
C CYS A 82 38.22 -16.19 -18.83
N TYR A 83 38.54 -15.07 -18.17
CA TYR A 83 39.79 -14.99 -17.42
C TYR A 83 39.79 -15.95 -16.24
N VAL A 84 38.66 -16.16 -15.56
CA VAL A 84 38.55 -17.13 -14.47
C VAL A 84 38.90 -18.52 -14.97
N LEU A 85 38.36 -18.94 -16.12
CA LEU A 85 38.71 -20.23 -16.72
C LEU A 85 40.19 -20.34 -17.07
N VAL A 86 40.77 -19.28 -17.65
CA VAL A 86 42.21 -19.26 -18.00
C VAL A 86 43.08 -19.36 -16.74
N VAL A 87 42.78 -18.58 -15.70
CA VAL A 87 43.51 -18.62 -14.42
C VAL A 87 43.38 -20.00 -13.78
N SER A 88 42.16 -20.57 -13.77
CA SER A 88 41.89 -21.89 -13.20
C SER A 88 42.61 -23.01 -13.96
N ALA A 89 42.71 -22.93 -15.29
CA ALA A 89 43.44 -23.92 -16.09
C ALA A 89 44.97 -23.75 -16.03
N SER A 90 45.45 -22.57 -15.63
CA SER A 90 46.87 -22.20 -15.64
C SER A 90 47.50 -22.19 -14.25
N VAL A 91 47.06 -23.06 -13.34
CA VAL A 91 47.61 -23.18 -11.97
C VAL A 91 49.15 -23.17 -11.91
N PRO A 92 49.89 -23.93 -12.77
CA PRO A 92 51.35 -23.97 -12.71
C PRO A 92 52.05 -22.61 -12.95
N VAL A 93 51.36 -21.66 -13.61
CA VAL A 93 51.89 -20.31 -13.87
C VAL A 93 52.01 -19.49 -12.57
N PHE A 94 51.13 -19.75 -11.61
CA PHE A 94 51.04 -19.03 -10.34
C PHE A 94 51.81 -19.72 -9.21
N GLY A 95 52.17 -20.99 -9.38
CA GLY A 95 53.00 -21.75 -8.45
C GLY A 95 53.04 -23.22 -8.83
N THR A 96 54.20 -23.85 -8.64
CA THR A 96 54.43 -25.28 -8.93
C THR A 96 54.47 -26.14 -7.67
N ASP A 97 54.55 -25.53 -6.48
CA ASP A 97 54.55 -26.24 -5.20
C ASP A 97 53.20 -26.95 -4.96
N PRO A 98 53.17 -28.29 -4.90
CA PRO A 98 51.95 -29.05 -4.63
C PRO A 98 51.29 -28.69 -3.29
N HIS A 99 52.05 -28.22 -2.29
CA HIS A 99 51.49 -27.84 -0.98
C HIS A 99 50.54 -26.64 -1.05
N LEU A 100 50.70 -25.76 -2.05
CA LEU A 100 49.80 -24.62 -2.28
C LEU A 100 48.39 -25.03 -2.69
N LEU A 101 48.21 -26.26 -3.21
CA LEU A 101 46.90 -26.81 -3.58
C LEU A 101 46.13 -27.37 -2.39
N TYR A 102 46.83 -27.66 -1.28
CA TYR A 102 46.23 -28.16 -0.04
C TYR A 102 46.10 -27.06 1.04
N THR A 103 46.68 -25.89 0.80
CA THR A 103 46.58 -24.71 1.68
C THR A 103 45.73 -23.62 1.01
N ASN A 104 46.36 -22.74 0.23
CA ASN A 104 45.67 -21.78 -0.64
C ASN A 104 46.56 -21.37 -1.81
N SER A 105 45.93 -21.11 -2.95
CA SER A 105 46.57 -20.51 -4.11
C SER A 105 45.68 -19.43 -4.73
N VAL A 106 46.29 -18.50 -5.49
CA VAL A 106 45.54 -17.45 -6.20
C VAL A 106 44.46 -18.03 -7.13
N PRO A 107 44.75 -19.05 -7.97
CA PRO A 107 43.72 -19.65 -8.83
C PRO A 107 42.58 -20.29 -8.04
N GLN A 108 42.88 -20.95 -6.92
CA GLN A 108 41.89 -21.56 -6.05
C GLN A 108 40.91 -20.53 -5.48
N VAL A 109 41.42 -19.43 -4.94
CA VAL A 109 40.60 -18.36 -4.35
C VAL A 109 39.72 -17.70 -5.41
N ILE A 110 40.27 -17.42 -6.58
CA ILE A 110 39.52 -16.82 -7.70
C ILE A 110 38.43 -17.78 -8.19
N ALA A 111 38.75 -19.06 -8.37
CA ALA A 111 37.79 -20.06 -8.85
C ALA A 111 36.62 -20.27 -7.87
N GLY A 112 36.88 -20.39 -6.57
CA GLY A 112 35.82 -20.59 -5.58
C GLY A 112 34.89 -19.38 -5.48
N VAL A 113 35.47 -18.17 -5.42
CA VAL A 113 34.66 -16.94 -5.41
C VAL A 113 33.91 -16.74 -6.73
N ALA A 114 34.47 -17.16 -7.87
CA ALA A 114 33.77 -17.12 -9.15
C ALA A 114 32.55 -18.06 -9.18
N VAL A 115 32.63 -19.25 -8.57
CA VAL A 115 31.47 -20.15 -8.42
C VAL A 115 30.36 -19.49 -7.61
N ILE A 116 30.72 -18.85 -6.49
CA ILE A 116 29.78 -18.10 -5.63
C ILE A 116 29.14 -16.95 -6.42
N THR A 117 29.95 -16.13 -7.10
CA THR A 117 29.45 -14.92 -7.79
C THR A 117 28.55 -15.27 -8.97
N VAL A 118 28.86 -16.33 -9.71
CA VAL A 118 28.00 -16.86 -10.78
C VAL A 118 26.69 -17.43 -10.22
N ALA A 119 26.72 -18.14 -9.09
CA ALA A 119 25.52 -18.64 -8.42
C ALA A 119 24.59 -17.51 -7.93
N ILE A 120 25.16 -16.39 -7.49
CA ILE A 120 24.42 -15.18 -7.09
C ILE A 120 23.81 -14.46 -8.31
N ALA A 121 24.60 -14.24 -9.34
CA ALA A 121 24.24 -13.40 -10.48
C ALA A 121 23.30 -14.09 -11.49
N GLN A 122 23.39 -15.41 -11.64
CA GLN A 122 22.74 -16.15 -12.73
C GLN A 122 21.71 -17.17 -12.22
N PRO A 123 20.70 -17.55 -13.04
CA PRO A 123 19.78 -18.62 -12.68
C PRO A 123 20.49 -20.00 -12.66
N PRO A 124 19.98 -20.99 -11.91
CA PRO A 124 20.61 -22.32 -11.76
C PRO A 124 20.97 -23.01 -13.08
N ARG A 125 20.14 -22.83 -14.12
CA ARG A 125 20.35 -23.38 -15.47
C ARG A 125 21.62 -22.85 -16.17
N VAL A 126 22.10 -21.67 -15.78
CA VAL A 126 23.33 -21.05 -16.30
C VAL A 126 24.46 -21.19 -15.29
N SER A 127 24.17 -20.98 -14.00
CA SER A 127 25.20 -21.02 -12.96
C SER A 127 25.79 -22.41 -12.74
N PHE A 128 25.00 -23.48 -12.89
CA PHE A 128 25.49 -24.85 -12.71
C PHE A 128 26.50 -25.26 -13.80
N PRO A 129 26.21 -25.14 -15.12
CA PRO A 129 27.21 -25.42 -16.15
C PRO A 129 28.47 -24.56 -16.03
N ALA A 130 28.32 -23.28 -15.64
CA ALA A 130 29.44 -22.39 -15.44
C ALA A 130 30.31 -22.80 -14.23
N ALA A 131 29.71 -23.16 -13.09
CA ALA A 131 30.42 -23.67 -11.93
C ALA A 131 31.14 -25.00 -12.24
N LEU A 132 30.49 -25.88 -13.02
CA LEU A 132 31.08 -27.12 -13.50
C LEU A 132 32.30 -26.84 -14.41
N ALA A 133 32.20 -25.87 -15.32
CA ALA A 133 33.31 -25.48 -16.20
C ALA A 133 34.49 -24.88 -15.42
N ILE A 134 34.23 -24.03 -14.42
CA ILE A 134 35.27 -23.49 -13.52
C ILE A 134 35.96 -24.62 -12.75
N THR A 135 35.18 -25.53 -12.16
CA THR A 135 35.70 -26.68 -11.41
C THR A 135 36.53 -27.61 -12.32
N ALA A 136 36.07 -27.86 -13.55
CA ALA A 136 36.79 -28.67 -14.53
C ALA A 136 38.11 -28.00 -14.97
N ALA A 137 38.09 -26.69 -15.24
CA ALA A 137 39.30 -25.93 -15.56
C ALA A 137 40.31 -25.98 -14.41
N TYR A 138 39.85 -25.79 -13.16
CA TYR A 138 40.70 -25.88 -11.98
C TYR A 138 41.24 -27.31 -11.75
N THR A 139 40.45 -28.34 -12.06
CA THR A 139 40.91 -29.74 -12.05
C THR A 139 42.04 -29.95 -13.06
N VAL A 140 41.89 -29.46 -14.30
CA VAL A 140 42.93 -29.55 -15.34
C VAL A 140 44.19 -28.80 -14.92
N GLY A 141 44.06 -27.61 -14.33
CA GLY A 141 45.19 -26.85 -13.80
C GLY A 141 45.92 -27.60 -12.68
N SER A 142 45.17 -28.14 -11.72
CA SER A 142 45.72 -28.86 -10.57
C SER A 142 46.37 -30.21 -10.97
N ALA A 143 45.80 -30.90 -11.96
CA ALA A 143 46.35 -32.16 -12.48
C ALA A 143 47.72 -31.98 -13.14
N GLN A 144 48.01 -30.79 -13.69
CA GLN A 144 49.34 -30.47 -14.23
C GLN A 144 50.42 -30.35 -13.14
N VAL A 145 50.02 -30.11 -11.88
CA VAL A 145 50.96 -29.99 -10.74
C VAL A 145 51.12 -31.31 -10.00
N VAL A 146 50.02 -32.02 -9.70
CA VAL A 146 50.02 -33.21 -8.81
C VAL A 146 49.81 -34.53 -9.57
N GLY A 147 49.44 -34.47 -10.85
CA GLY A 147 49.06 -35.64 -11.65
C GLY A 147 47.57 -35.99 -11.56
N TRP A 148 47.05 -36.64 -12.61
CA TRP A 148 45.64 -37.04 -12.72
C TRP A 148 45.22 -38.11 -11.69
N ASP A 149 46.16 -38.90 -11.19
CA ASP A 149 45.97 -39.91 -10.16
C ASP A 149 45.64 -39.28 -8.79
N ARG A 150 46.26 -38.14 -8.48
CA ARG A 150 46.14 -37.46 -7.19
C ARG A 150 45.18 -36.28 -7.20
N VAL A 151 44.87 -35.71 -8.37
CA VAL A 151 44.01 -34.52 -8.47
C VAL A 151 42.63 -34.73 -7.83
N LEU A 152 42.07 -35.93 -7.95
CA LEU A 152 40.77 -36.28 -7.36
C LEU A 152 40.77 -36.34 -5.83
N HIS A 153 41.94 -36.27 -5.18
CA HIS A 153 42.04 -36.22 -3.72
C HIS A 153 42.09 -34.78 -3.19
N ILE A 154 42.13 -33.78 -4.06
CA ILE A 154 42.12 -32.37 -3.66
C ILE A 154 40.73 -32.01 -3.11
N PRO A 155 40.58 -31.74 -1.79
CA PRO A 155 39.27 -31.55 -1.16
C PRO A 155 38.47 -30.40 -1.77
N MET A 156 39.19 -29.38 -2.25
CA MET A 156 38.61 -28.15 -2.79
C MET A 156 37.75 -28.38 -4.04
N LEU A 157 38.03 -29.41 -4.84
CA LEU A 157 37.25 -29.72 -6.05
C LEU A 157 35.80 -30.09 -5.72
N TYR A 158 35.62 -30.87 -4.64
CA TYR A 158 34.29 -31.25 -4.17
C TYR A 158 33.60 -30.09 -3.44
N TYR A 159 34.39 -29.29 -2.72
CA TYR A 159 33.88 -28.17 -1.94
C TYR A 159 33.27 -27.07 -2.84
N MET A 160 33.92 -26.70 -3.96
CA MET A 160 33.41 -25.66 -4.87
C MET A 160 32.03 -25.99 -5.44
N LEU A 161 31.86 -27.19 -6.01
CA LEU A 161 30.60 -27.54 -6.68
C LEU A 161 29.52 -28.01 -5.69
N ALA A 162 29.85 -28.87 -4.73
CA ALA A 162 28.85 -29.46 -3.85
C ALA A 162 28.44 -28.52 -2.70
N VAL A 163 29.36 -27.70 -2.19
CA VAL A 163 29.12 -26.85 -1.02
C VAL A 163 28.87 -25.41 -1.46
N GLU A 164 29.82 -24.77 -2.15
CA GLU A 164 29.72 -23.33 -2.46
C GLU A 164 28.56 -23.04 -3.43
N TRP A 165 28.47 -23.76 -4.55
CA TRP A 165 27.39 -23.55 -5.52
C TRP A 165 26.01 -23.91 -4.95
N ALA A 166 25.88 -25.09 -4.33
CA ALA A 166 24.57 -25.59 -3.88
C ALA A 166 23.97 -24.69 -2.79
N ILE A 167 24.78 -24.32 -1.79
CA ILE A 167 24.31 -23.51 -0.65
C ILE A 167 24.00 -22.09 -1.10
N THR A 168 24.88 -21.48 -1.91
CA THR A 168 24.65 -20.14 -2.47
C THR A 168 23.36 -20.12 -3.30
N THR A 169 23.14 -21.15 -4.13
CA THR A 169 21.94 -21.28 -4.95
C THR A 169 20.68 -21.42 -4.09
N VAL A 170 20.69 -22.26 -3.04
CA VAL A 170 19.55 -22.40 -2.12
C VAL A 170 19.23 -21.08 -1.42
N LEU A 171 20.25 -20.36 -0.95
CA LEU A 171 20.09 -19.07 -0.28
C LEU A 171 19.45 -18.03 -1.21
N VAL A 172 19.96 -17.92 -2.44
CA VAL A 172 19.46 -16.97 -3.46
C VAL A 172 18.06 -17.34 -3.92
N LEU A 173 17.76 -18.63 -4.15
CA LEU A 173 16.42 -19.08 -4.55
C LEU A 173 15.40 -18.83 -3.44
N THR A 174 15.78 -19.06 -2.19
CA THR A 174 14.92 -18.75 -1.05
C THR A 174 14.64 -17.25 -1.00
N ALA A 175 15.67 -16.41 -1.08
CA ALA A 175 15.52 -14.95 -1.10
C ALA A 175 14.62 -14.47 -2.24
N ARG A 176 14.83 -14.97 -3.47
CA ARG A 176 13.99 -14.64 -4.64
C ARG A 176 12.55 -15.10 -4.48
N THR A 177 12.33 -16.29 -3.93
CA THR A 177 10.97 -16.83 -3.68
C THR A 177 10.22 -15.98 -2.67
N VAL A 178 10.90 -15.49 -1.62
CA VAL A 178 10.27 -14.56 -0.67
C VAL A 178 9.94 -13.24 -1.36
N ALA A 179 10.89 -12.65 -2.10
CA ALA A 179 10.68 -11.39 -2.82
C ALA A 179 9.45 -11.47 -3.77
N ARG A 180 9.30 -12.56 -4.52
CA ARG A 180 8.12 -12.77 -5.38
C ARG A 180 6.80 -12.82 -4.60
N ARG A 181 6.78 -13.55 -3.48
CA ARG A 181 5.57 -13.62 -2.64
C ARG A 181 5.22 -12.27 -2.01
N VAL A 182 6.24 -11.47 -1.70
CA VAL A 182 6.08 -10.09 -1.24
C VAL A 182 5.42 -9.23 -2.31
N ASP A 183 5.97 -9.26 -3.52
CA ASP A 183 5.44 -8.43 -4.62
C ASP A 183 4.00 -8.79 -4.97
N GLN A 184 3.66 -10.08 -4.92
CA GLN A 184 2.29 -10.55 -5.12
C GLN A 184 1.34 -10.03 -4.03
N ALA A 185 1.67 -10.23 -2.76
CA ALA A 185 0.83 -9.74 -1.66
C ALA A 185 0.66 -8.22 -1.68
N ARG A 186 1.71 -7.48 -2.07
CA ARG A 186 1.65 -6.02 -2.24
C ARG A 186 0.70 -5.62 -3.37
N ALA A 187 0.77 -6.30 -4.51
CA ALA A 187 -0.11 -6.03 -5.64
C ALA A 187 -1.58 -6.31 -5.27
N ASP A 188 -1.84 -7.44 -4.58
CA ASP A 188 -3.19 -7.80 -4.15
C ASP A 188 -3.78 -6.78 -3.16
N ASN A 189 -2.99 -6.34 -2.18
CA ASN A 189 -3.41 -5.32 -1.21
C ASN A 189 -3.64 -3.96 -1.88
N HIS A 190 -2.78 -3.57 -2.83
CA HIS A 190 -2.95 -2.32 -3.57
C HIS A 190 -4.22 -2.35 -4.43
N ASP A 191 -4.47 -3.45 -5.14
CA ASP A 191 -5.67 -3.61 -5.96
C ASP A 191 -6.94 -3.57 -5.11
N ALA A 192 -6.93 -4.15 -3.91
CA ALA A 192 -8.04 -4.07 -2.96
C ALA A 192 -8.27 -2.63 -2.48
N ALA A 193 -7.22 -1.95 -2.00
CA ALA A 193 -7.30 -0.57 -1.54
C ALA A 193 -7.77 0.39 -2.65
N LEU A 194 -7.30 0.19 -3.89
CA LEU A 194 -7.73 0.97 -5.04
C LEU A 194 -9.21 0.77 -5.35
N ARG A 195 -9.73 -0.46 -5.29
CA ARG A 195 -11.16 -0.72 -5.49
C ARG A 195 -12.01 -0.01 -4.44
N ASP A 196 -11.59 -0.05 -3.18
CA ASP A 196 -12.30 0.61 -2.08
C ASP A 196 -12.26 2.14 -2.24
N ALA A 197 -11.10 2.69 -2.64
CA ALA A 197 -10.94 4.12 -2.92
C ALA A 197 -11.80 4.58 -4.11
N ILE A 198 -11.83 3.83 -5.22
CA ILE A 198 -12.71 4.11 -6.37
C ILE A 198 -14.17 4.06 -5.93
N ALA A 199 -14.58 3.02 -5.19
CA ALA A 199 -15.95 2.89 -4.73
C ALA A 199 -16.37 4.03 -3.78
N ALA A 200 -15.47 4.48 -2.90
CA ALA A 200 -15.71 5.63 -2.04
C ALA A 200 -15.83 6.95 -2.84
N ALA A 201 -14.88 7.20 -3.76
CA ALA A 201 -14.88 8.41 -4.58
C ALA A 201 -16.13 8.52 -5.46
N VAL A 202 -16.56 7.40 -6.07
CA VAL A 202 -17.79 7.34 -6.86
C VAL A 202 -19.00 7.65 -5.98
N ARG A 203 -19.12 7.03 -4.78
CA ARG A 203 -20.23 7.33 -3.86
C ARG A 203 -20.29 8.79 -3.43
N ASP A 204 -19.15 9.40 -3.10
CA ASP A 204 -19.09 10.81 -2.71
C ASP A 204 -19.54 11.72 -3.86
N HIS A 205 -19.04 11.47 -5.07
CA HIS A 205 -19.41 12.23 -6.26
C HIS A 205 -20.90 12.06 -6.59
N GLU A 206 -21.45 10.85 -6.42
CA GLU A 206 -22.88 10.60 -6.58
C GLU A 206 -23.72 11.45 -5.62
N LEU A 207 -23.35 11.50 -4.33
CA LEU A 207 -24.07 12.30 -3.34
C LEU A 207 -23.99 13.80 -3.65
N GLU A 208 -22.84 14.29 -4.11
CA GLU A 208 -22.66 15.68 -4.54
C GLU A 208 -23.52 16.01 -5.77
N HIS A 209 -23.48 15.16 -6.80
CA HIS A 209 -24.26 15.35 -8.02
C HIS A 209 -25.76 15.29 -7.76
N MET A 210 -26.23 14.35 -6.94
CA MET A 210 -27.66 14.25 -6.57
C MET A 210 -28.12 15.45 -5.76
N ALA A 211 -27.28 16.00 -4.87
CA ALA A 211 -27.59 17.23 -4.15
C ALA A 211 -27.73 18.41 -5.11
N LEU A 212 -26.83 18.55 -6.09
CA LEU A 212 -26.92 19.61 -7.10
C LEU A 212 -28.21 19.52 -7.93
N VAL A 213 -28.56 18.32 -8.40
CA VAL A 213 -29.78 18.07 -9.18
C VAL A 213 -31.04 18.33 -8.34
N HIS A 214 -31.02 18.01 -7.05
CA HIS A 214 -32.11 18.33 -6.12
C HIS A 214 -32.34 19.83 -5.99
N ASP A 215 -31.29 20.59 -5.72
CA ASP A 215 -31.40 22.01 -5.38
C ASP A 215 -31.77 22.88 -6.58
N THR A 216 -31.44 22.43 -7.80
CA THR A 216 -31.65 23.17 -9.04
C THR A 216 -32.91 22.67 -9.78
N ALA A 217 -32.81 21.55 -10.49
CA ALA A 217 -33.87 21.03 -11.35
C ALA A 217 -35.14 20.64 -10.59
N ALA A 218 -35.01 19.89 -9.48
CA ALA A 218 -36.19 19.41 -8.76
C ALA A 218 -36.98 20.56 -8.14
N SER A 219 -36.30 21.60 -7.65
CA SER A 219 -36.89 22.82 -7.09
C SER A 219 -37.66 23.63 -8.16
N THR A 220 -37.04 23.89 -9.31
CA THR A 220 -37.67 24.64 -10.41
C THR A 220 -38.86 23.90 -11.00
N LEU A 221 -38.75 22.58 -11.21
CA LEU A 221 -39.87 21.77 -11.71
C LEU A 221 -41.00 21.63 -10.68
N HIS A 222 -40.68 21.60 -9.38
CA HIS A 222 -41.69 21.57 -8.33
C HIS A 222 -42.50 22.87 -8.28
N LEU A 223 -41.82 24.02 -8.35
CA LEU A 223 -42.43 25.35 -8.32
C LEU A 223 -43.39 25.56 -9.50
N VAL A 224 -43.00 25.10 -10.70
CA VAL A 224 -43.87 25.09 -11.88
C VAL A 224 -45.04 24.12 -11.70
N GLY A 225 -44.76 22.91 -11.19
CA GLY A 225 -45.75 21.85 -11.02
C GLY A 225 -46.85 22.17 -10.00
N GLU A 226 -46.56 22.93 -8.94
CA GLU A 226 -47.57 23.36 -7.95
C GLU A 226 -48.41 24.55 -8.40
N GLY A 227 -48.01 25.25 -9.48
CA GLY A 227 -48.75 26.39 -9.99
C GLY A 227 -48.61 27.65 -9.12
N ALA A 228 -47.45 27.86 -8.50
CA ALA A 228 -47.16 29.08 -7.76
C ALA A 228 -47.32 30.32 -8.68
N GLU A 229 -47.90 31.41 -8.16
CA GLU A 229 -48.04 32.69 -8.86
C GLU A 229 -46.68 33.40 -9.00
N VAL A 230 -45.80 32.86 -9.85
CA VAL A 230 -44.49 33.42 -10.15
C VAL A 230 -44.47 33.88 -11.61
N SER A 231 -43.88 35.04 -11.88
CA SER A 231 -43.84 35.59 -13.23
C SER A 231 -43.13 34.64 -14.21
N PRO A 232 -43.65 34.42 -15.43
CA PRO A 232 -43.05 33.53 -16.43
C PRO A 232 -41.58 33.88 -16.74
N GLU A 233 -41.23 35.18 -16.71
CA GLU A 233 -39.87 35.68 -16.91
C GLU A 233 -38.89 35.21 -15.82
N ARG A 234 -39.35 35.14 -14.56
CA ARG A 234 -38.52 34.68 -13.44
C ARG A 234 -38.28 33.18 -13.49
N ILE A 235 -39.28 32.40 -13.91
CA ILE A 235 -39.16 30.95 -14.14
C ILE A 235 -38.21 30.68 -15.31
N ALA A 236 -38.31 31.43 -16.41
CA ALA A 236 -37.43 31.30 -17.56
C ALA A 236 -35.97 31.60 -17.23
N ALA A 237 -35.71 32.66 -16.46
CA ALA A 237 -34.38 32.99 -15.98
C ALA A 237 -33.81 31.92 -15.03
N GLN A 238 -34.64 31.37 -14.14
CA GLN A 238 -34.26 30.28 -13.25
C GLN A 238 -33.93 28.99 -14.03
N ALA A 239 -34.81 28.58 -14.95
CA ALA A 239 -34.61 27.39 -15.78
C ALA A 239 -33.37 27.50 -16.68
N SER A 240 -33.07 28.69 -17.20
CA SER A 240 -31.85 28.93 -17.98
C SER A 240 -30.57 28.76 -17.15
N ARG A 241 -30.57 29.24 -15.89
CA ARG A 241 -29.45 29.06 -14.96
C ARG A 241 -29.26 27.60 -14.58
N ASP A 242 -30.35 26.92 -14.22
CA ASP A 242 -30.31 25.50 -13.84
C ASP A 242 -29.87 24.63 -15.02
N LEU A 243 -30.32 24.94 -16.23
CA LEU A 243 -29.87 24.27 -17.44
C LEU A 243 -28.39 24.51 -17.71
N ALA A 244 -27.88 25.74 -17.52
CA ALA A 244 -26.45 26.03 -17.67
C ALA A 244 -25.59 25.29 -16.63
N LEU A 245 -26.08 25.14 -15.40
CA LEU A 245 -25.41 24.38 -14.34
C LEU A 245 -25.36 22.87 -14.63
N LEU A 246 -26.41 22.32 -15.26
CA LEU A 246 -26.49 20.90 -15.64
C LEU A 246 -25.83 20.60 -16.99
N ALA A 247 -25.72 21.61 -17.88
CA ALA A 247 -25.06 21.54 -19.19
C ALA A 247 -23.56 21.79 -19.11
N GLY A 248 -23.07 22.38 -18.02
CA GLY A 248 -21.65 22.60 -17.80
C GLY A 248 -20.88 21.28 -17.85
N GLU A 249 -19.62 21.35 -18.32
CA GLU A 249 -18.66 20.27 -18.08
C GLU A 249 -18.62 19.95 -16.58
N PRO A 250 -18.36 18.68 -16.20
CA PRO A 250 -18.42 18.23 -14.82
C PRO A 250 -17.61 19.18 -13.93
N ILE A 251 -18.33 19.92 -13.08
CA ILE A 251 -17.75 20.74 -12.02
C ILE A 251 -17.11 19.74 -11.04
N GLY A 252 -15.83 19.40 -11.25
CA GLY A 252 -15.11 18.49 -10.35
C GLY A 252 -14.11 17.51 -10.97
N LEU A 253 -13.79 17.53 -12.26
CA LEU A 253 -12.59 16.78 -12.74
C LEU A 253 -11.27 17.49 -12.40
N ASP A 254 -11.37 18.72 -11.91
CA ASP A 254 -10.25 19.57 -11.51
C ASP A 254 -10.26 19.72 -9.97
N THR A 255 -10.29 18.61 -9.23
CA THR A 255 -10.15 18.62 -7.75
C THR A 255 -8.79 19.17 -7.28
N GLY A 256 -7.89 19.53 -8.20
CA GLY A 256 -6.58 20.11 -7.92
C GLY A 256 -6.46 21.61 -8.20
N SER A 257 -7.41 22.27 -8.87
CA SER A 257 -7.28 23.71 -9.15
C SER A 257 -7.91 24.54 -8.04
N ALA A 258 -7.07 25.36 -7.40
CA ALA A 258 -7.50 26.26 -6.35
C ALA A 258 -8.45 27.31 -6.93
N THR A 259 -9.67 27.38 -6.41
CA THR A 259 -10.75 28.27 -6.86
C THR A 259 -10.78 29.54 -6.01
N ASP A 260 -10.79 30.72 -6.65
CA ASP A 260 -10.87 32.01 -5.95
C ASP A 260 -12.32 32.30 -5.49
N ILE A 261 -12.62 32.04 -4.22
CA ILE A 261 -13.98 32.20 -3.69
C ILE A 261 -14.42 33.66 -3.65
N ALA A 262 -13.51 34.63 -3.51
CA ALA A 262 -13.85 36.04 -3.49
C ALA A 262 -14.34 36.50 -4.87
N ALA A 263 -13.80 35.93 -5.95
CA ALA A 263 -14.29 36.16 -7.30
C ALA A 263 -15.65 35.53 -7.53
N ALA A 264 -15.86 34.29 -7.07
CA ALA A 264 -17.14 33.59 -7.21
C ALA A 264 -18.28 34.29 -6.43
N ILE A 265 -18.02 34.73 -5.19
CA ILE A 265 -19.00 35.47 -4.38
C ILE A 265 -19.40 36.80 -5.05
N ARG A 266 -18.45 37.51 -5.68
CA ARG A 266 -18.77 38.75 -6.43
C ARG A 266 -19.75 38.53 -7.58
N VAL A 267 -19.72 37.35 -8.22
CA VAL A 267 -20.69 36.99 -9.28
C VAL A 267 -22.09 36.78 -8.68
N GLU A 268 -22.18 36.12 -7.53
CA GLU A 268 -23.46 35.92 -6.83
C GLU A 268 -24.09 37.25 -6.39
N VAL A 269 -23.26 38.18 -5.89
CA VAL A 269 -23.70 39.51 -5.44
C VAL A 269 -24.40 40.32 -6.55
N GLN A 270 -24.00 40.15 -7.82
CA GLN A 270 -24.61 40.88 -8.94
C GLN A 270 -26.08 40.54 -9.18
N HIS A 271 -26.56 39.43 -8.63
CA HIS A 271 -27.92 38.93 -8.83
C HIS A 271 -28.86 39.21 -7.64
N SER A 272 -28.35 39.83 -6.57
CA SER A 272 -29.11 40.18 -5.38
C SER A 272 -30.00 41.40 -5.61
N THR A 273 -31.20 41.36 -5.04
CA THR A 273 -32.09 42.54 -4.99
C THR A 273 -31.80 43.46 -3.82
N THR A 274 -31.25 42.93 -2.72
CA THR A 274 -30.81 43.71 -1.56
C THR A 274 -29.38 44.23 -1.77
N PRO A 275 -29.07 45.51 -1.43
CA PRO A 275 -27.70 46.03 -1.49
C PRO A 275 -26.72 45.20 -0.64
N ILE A 276 -25.63 44.72 -1.25
CA ILE A 276 -24.60 43.91 -0.57
C ILE A 276 -23.26 44.65 -0.54
N GLU A 277 -22.66 44.72 0.64
CA GLU A 277 -21.29 45.20 0.87
C GLU A 277 -20.36 43.99 1.12
N VAL A 278 -19.34 43.81 0.27
CA VAL A 278 -18.32 42.75 0.45
C VAL A 278 -17.06 43.36 1.04
N THR A 279 -16.67 42.87 2.22
CA THR A 279 -15.52 43.32 3.02
C THR A 279 -14.53 42.17 3.25
N GLY A 280 -13.30 42.48 3.68
CA GLY A 280 -12.24 41.48 3.91
C GLY A 280 -11.38 41.19 2.67
N LEU A 281 -11.01 39.92 2.47
CA LEU A 281 -10.05 39.49 1.44
C LEU A 281 -10.62 39.61 0.01
N HIS A 282 -9.85 40.23 -0.89
CA HIS A 282 -10.23 40.39 -2.31
C HIS A 282 -9.97 39.16 -3.19
N ARG A 283 -9.11 38.26 -2.72
CA ARG A 283 -8.75 36.98 -3.36
C ARG A 283 -8.50 35.95 -2.27
N LEU A 284 -9.12 34.78 -2.39
CA LEU A 284 -8.90 33.65 -1.49
C LEU A 284 -9.09 32.36 -2.26
N ALA A 285 -8.00 31.61 -2.44
CA ALA A 285 -8.01 30.37 -3.20
C ALA A 285 -8.21 29.17 -2.26
N LEU A 286 -9.29 28.41 -2.45
CA LEU A 286 -9.59 27.19 -1.72
C LEU A 286 -9.59 25.99 -2.67
N ASP A 287 -9.45 24.78 -2.13
CA ASP A 287 -9.67 23.56 -2.92
C ASP A 287 -11.10 23.56 -3.50
N GLY A 288 -11.29 22.96 -4.68
CA GLY A 288 -12.56 23.04 -5.40
C GLY A 288 -13.76 22.54 -4.61
N ARG A 289 -13.59 21.55 -3.70
CA ARG A 289 -14.68 21.02 -2.87
C ARG A 289 -15.09 22.04 -1.81
N THR A 290 -14.14 22.58 -1.05
CA THR A 290 -14.40 23.61 -0.02
C THR A 290 -14.92 24.91 -0.66
N ALA A 291 -14.32 25.33 -1.78
CA ALA A 291 -14.72 26.53 -2.50
C ALA A 291 -16.19 26.49 -2.93
N ASN A 292 -16.61 25.38 -3.55
CA ASN A 292 -17.99 25.20 -4.01
C ASN A 292 -18.99 25.17 -2.84
N ALA A 293 -18.62 24.53 -1.72
CA ALA A 293 -19.47 24.52 -0.53
C ALA A 293 -19.67 25.92 0.05
N VAL A 294 -18.60 26.71 0.18
CA VAL A 294 -18.66 28.09 0.69
C VAL A 294 -19.53 28.97 -0.19
N VAL A 295 -19.32 28.95 -1.51
CA VAL A 295 -20.09 29.76 -2.48
C VAL A 295 -21.57 29.38 -2.45
N ALA A 296 -21.90 28.10 -2.37
CA ALA A 296 -23.29 27.63 -2.28
C ALA A 296 -23.98 28.12 -1.00
N VAL A 297 -23.30 28.10 0.15
CA VAL A 297 -23.87 28.62 1.41
C VAL A 297 -24.08 30.13 1.34
N VAL A 298 -23.13 30.88 0.76
CA VAL A 298 -23.28 32.33 0.56
C VAL A 298 -24.49 32.64 -0.33
N ARG A 299 -24.64 31.91 -1.46
CA ARG A 299 -25.79 32.06 -2.35
C ARG A 299 -27.12 31.82 -1.62
N GLU A 300 -27.18 30.76 -0.83
CA GLU A 300 -28.39 30.42 -0.06
C GLU A 300 -28.72 31.47 1.01
N ALA A 301 -27.70 32.00 1.69
CA ALA A 301 -27.89 33.07 2.66
C ALA A 301 -28.45 34.35 2.01
N ILE A 302 -27.91 34.75 0.85
CA ILE A 302 -28.41 35.89 0.06
C ILE A 302 -29.86 35.66 -0.36
N ASN A 303 -30.18 34.48 -0.89
CA ASN A 303 -31.55 34.14 -1.31
C ASN A 303 -32.55 34.19 -0.16
N ASN A 304 -32.16 33.74 1.03
CA ASN A 304 -33.00 33.80 2.22
C ASN A 304 -33.23 35.23 2.68
N ALA A 305 -32.20 36.07 2.63
CA ALA A 305 -32.33 37.50 2.94
C ALA A 305 -33.31 38.20 1.97
N ASP A 306 -33.16 37.97 0.67
CA ASP A 306 -34.01 38.56 -0.38
C ASP A 306 -35.48 38.12 -0.28
N ARG A 307 -35.75 36.85 0.07
CA ARG A 307 -37.13 36.32 0.14
C ARG A 307 -37.83 36.61 1.45
N HIS A 308 -37.09 36.61 2.57
CA HIS A 308 -37.69 36.50 3.89
C HIS A 308 -37.28 37.62 4.85
N ALA A 309 -36.10 38.20 4.71
CA ALA A 309 -35.57 39.10 5.74
C ALA A 309 -36.09 40.54 5.65
N ARG A 310 -36.57 41.00 4.48
CA ARG A 310 -36.86 42.44 4.23
C ARG A 310 -35.68 43.35 4.64
N ALA A 311 -34.47 42.84 4.50
CA ALA A 311 -33.24 43.55 4.85
C ALA A 311 -33.04 44.76 3.94
N GLN A 312 -32.45 45.83 4.49
CA GLN A 312 -32.02 46.99 3.72
C GLN A 312 -30.57 46.84 3.25
N ARG A 313 -29.78 45.98 3.92
CA ARG A 313 -28.37 45.76 3.61
C ARG A 313 -27.91 44.36 4.04
N ILE A 314 -27.03 43.77 3.23
CA ILE A 314 -26.28 42.56 3.57
C ILE A 314 -24.79 42.89 3.59
N VAL A 315 -24.06 42.42 4.59
CA VAL A 315 -22.59 42.53 4.69
C VAL A 315 -21.98 41.13 4.61
N ILE A 316 -21.05 40.93 3.68
CA ILE A 316 -20.28 39.69 3.55
C ILE A 316 -18.82 40.00 3.91
N ASP A 317 -18.30 39.39 4.96
CA ASP A 317 -16.89 39.50 5.36
C ASP A 317 -16.13 38.21 5.03
N ILE A 318 -15.05 38.33 4.27
CA ILE A 318 -14.21 37.22 3.83
C ILE A 318 -12.87 37.24 4.59
N SER A 319 -12.67 36.25 5.44
CA SER A 319 -11.45 36.01 6.23
C SER A 319 -10.72 34.72 5.77
N PRO A 320 -9.44 34.50 6.14
CA PRO A 320 -8.64 33.38 5.63
C PRO A 320 -9.25 31.97 5.83
N SER A 321 -10.00 31.79 6.92
CA SER A 321 -10.63 30.51 7.28
C SER A 321 -12.13 30.63 7.56
N THR A 322 -12.71 31.81 7.31
CA THR A 322 -14.08 32.14 7.72
C THR A 322 -14.74 33.06 6.71
N VAL A 323 -16.03 32.82 6.43
CA VAL A 323 -16.89 33.80 5.75
C VAL A 323 -18.10 34.07 6.65
N THR A 324 -18.40 35.35 6.86
CA THR A 324 -19.56 35.78 7.66
C THR A 324 -20.50 36.59 6.79
N ILE A 325 -21.79 36.23 6.79
CA ILE A 325 -22.86 36.94 6.10
C ILE A 325 -23.80 37.51 7.17
N THR A 326 -24.05 38.81 7.14
CA THR A 326 -24.92 39.52 8.09
C THR A 326 -25.99 40.30 7.33
N ASP A 327 -27.27 40.06 7.61
CA ASP A 327 -28.37 40.90 7.14
C ASP A 327 -29.00 41.69 8.30
N ASP A 328 -29.54 42.87 8.00
CA ASP A 328 -30.23 43.76 8.95
C ASP A 328 -31.77 43.62 8.90
N GLY A 329 -32.26 42.44 8.51
CA GLY A 329 -33.68 42.20 8.32
C GLY A 329 -34.47 41.94 9.60
N VAL A 330 -35.71 41.46 9.42
CA VAL A 330 -36.66 41.21 10.51
C VAL A 330 -36.28 40.07 11.44
N GLY A 331 -35.27 39.27 11.09
CA GLY A 331 -34.84 38.08 11.84
C GLY A 331 -35.95 37.05 12.07
N PHE A 332 -35.61 35.96 12.77
CA PHE A 332 -36.57 34.92 13.16
C PHE A 332 -36.13 34.25 14.46
N ASP A 333 -37.08 33.59 15.15
CA ASP A 333 -36.77 32.75 16.31
C ASP A 333 -36.44 31.32 15.82
N PRO A 334 -35.19 30.83 16.03
CA PRO A 334 -34.79 29.49 15.64
C PRO A 334 -35.50 28.36 16.39
N LEU A 335 -36.09 28.62 17.56
CA LEU A 335 -36.71 27.62 18.43
C LEU A 335 -38.20 27.39 18.12
N THR A 336 -38.90 28.39 17.60
CA THR A 336 -40.35 28.32 17.33
C THR A 336 -40.68 28.16 15.85
N THR A 337 -39.74 28.48 14.96
CA THR A 337 -39.90 28.27 13.53
C THR A 337 -39.59 26.81 13.25
N SER A 338 -40.56 26.03 12.74
CA SER A 338 -40.27 24.70 12.20
C SER A 338 -39.21 24.89 11.13
N LEU A 339 -37.97 24.51 11.43
CA LEU A 339 -36.86 24.52 10.49
C LEU A 339 -37.32 23.72 9.27
N GLY A 340 -37.78 24.41 8.24
CA GLY A 340 -37.98 23.78 6.94
C GLY A 340 -36.67 23.07 6.60
N HIS A 341 -36.75 21.84 6.09
CA HIS A 341 -35.59 20.98 5.83
C HIS A 341 -34.45 21.67 5.04
N GLY A 342 -34.74 22.81 4.40
CA GLY A 342 -33.79 23.74 3.80
C GLY A 342 -32.62 24.12 4.71
N LEU A 343 -32.81 24.83 5.85
CA LEU A 343 -31.68 25.52 6.52
C LEU A 343 -30.64 24.58 7.16
N ALA A 344 -31.08 23.48 7.77
CA ALA A 344 -30.21 22.52 8.45
C ALA A 344 -29.39 21.68 7.45
N GLU A 345 -29.98 21.32 6.30
CA GLU A 345 -29.33 20.47 5.30
C GLU A 345 -28.56 21.29 4.24
N SER A 346 -29.06 22.49 3.87
CA SER A 346 -28.48 23.34 2.83
C SER A 346 -27.23 24.11 3.27
N ILE A 347 -27.18 24.52 4.55
CA ILE A 347 -26.08 25.32 5.12
C ILE A 347 -25.17 24.45 5.99
N VAL A 348 -25.71 23.88 7.08
CA VAL A 348 -24.90 23.13 8.06
C VAL A 348 -24.47 21.77 7.52
N GLY A 349 -25.39 21.02 6.92
CA GLY A 349 -25.11 19.72 6.30
C GLY A 349 -24.14 19.79 5.11
N ARG A 350 -24.15 20.89 4.35
CA ARG A 350 -23.25 21.09 3.21
C ARG A 350 -21.82 21.39 3.66
N MET A 351 -21.64 22.26 4.66
CA MET A 351 -20.30 22.51 5.20
C MET A 351 -19.70 21.31 5.90
N ARG A 352 -20.51 20.52 6.64
CA ARG A 352 -20.02 19.25 7.24
C ARG A 352 -19.45 18.28 6.20
N ARG A 353 -20.10 18.14 5.04
CA ARG A 353 -19.62 17.29 3.93
C ARG A 353 -18.31 17.80 3.30
N ALA A 354 -18.05 19.10 3.40
CA ALA A 354 -16.80 19.73 2.96
C ALA A 354 -15.76 19.89 4.08
N ASN A 355 -15.87 19.13 5.19
CA ASN A 355 -14.96 19.22 6.35
C ASN A 355 -14.88 20.63 6.99
N GLY A 356 -15.97 21.40 6.92
CA GLY A 356 -16.12 22.66 7.62
C GLY A 356 -17.38 22.71 8.49
N THR A 357 -17.63 23.87 9.09
CA THR A 357 -18.77 24.12 9.97
C THR A 357 -19.52 25.36 9.51
N ALA A 358 -20.85 25.34 9.58
CA ALA A 358 -21.64 26.56 9.48
C ALA A 358 -22.52 26.72 10.73
N SER A 359 -22.77 27.97 11.12
CA SER A 359 -23.70 28.33 12.19
C SER A 359 -24.57 29.49 11.73
N VAL A 360 -25.84 29.47 12.15
CA VAL A 360 -26.80 30.55 11.89
C VAL A 360 -27.26 31.09 13.23
N ARG A 361 -27.21 32.40 13.41
CA ARG A 361 -27.77 33.13 14.57
C ARG A 361 -28.76 34.16 14.04
N SER A 362 -29.99 34.12 14.52
CA SER A 362 -31.03 35.09 14.17
C SER A 362 -31.78 35.50 15.42
N THR A 363 -32.14 36.77 15.51
CA THR A 363 -33.01 37.30 16.56
C THR A 363 -34.13 38.11 15.91
N PRO A 364 -35.41 37.91 16.27
CA PRO A 364 -36.49 38.74 15.75
C PRO A 364 -36.22 40.23 15.98
N GLY A 365 -36.21 41.00 14.89
CA GLY A 365 -35.95 42.44 14.86
C GLY A 365 -34.49 42.87 14.76
N GLU A 366 -33.51 41.96 14.85
CA GLU A 366 -32.08 42.29 14.81
C GLU A 366 -31.32 41.67 13.62
N GLY A 367 -32.02 40.97 12.72
CA GLY A 367 -31.44 40.37 11.52
C GLY A 367 -30.89 38.96 11.71
N THR A 368 -30.11 38.48 10.73
CA THR A 368 -29.50 37.13 10.76
C THR A 368 -28.01 37.18 10.42
N VAL A 369 -27.23 36.36 11.13
CA VAL A 369 -25.79 36.16 10.92
C VAL A 369 -25.52 34.69 10.59
N VAL A 370 -24.90 34.45 9.44
CA VAL A 370 -24.41 33.13 9.01
C VAL A 370 -22.90 33.13 9.04
N THR A 371 -22.29 32.24 9.81
CA THR A 371 -20.83 32.09 9.91
C THR A 371 -20.40 30.73 9.37
N ILE A 372 -19.46 30.74 8.42
CA ILE A 372 -18.89 29.56 7.76
C ILE A 372 -17.42 29.44 8.15
N ASN A 373 -16.96 28.27 8.59
CA ASN A 373 -15.54 27.99 8.88
C ASN A 373 -15.08 26.71 8.18
N TRP A 374 -13.81 26.63 7.80
CA TRP A 374 -13.19 25.41 7.26
C TRP A 374 -11.76 25.23 7.78
N HIS A 375 -11.30 23.98 7.84
CA HIS A 375 -9.92 23.65 8.14
C HIS A 375 -9.14 23.44 6.85
N GLN A 376 -8.01 24.13 6.70
CA GLN A 376 -7.10 23.94 5.58
C GLN A 376 -6.40 22.58 5.75
N LEU A 377 -7.04 21.50 5.30
CA LEU A 377 -6.46 20.17 5.29
C LEU A 377 -5.32 20.17 4.26
N GLN A 378 -4.08 20.17 4.76
CA GLN A 378 -2.96 19.61 4.00
C GLN A 378 -3.30 18.14 3.77
N GLY A 379 -3.83 17.82 2.59
CA GLY A 379 -4.18 16.46 2.21
C GLY A 379 -2.95 15.56 2.20
N ALA A 380 -2.72 14.86 3.29
CA ALA A 380 -2.02 13.58 3.23
C ALA A 380 -2.99 12.57 2.59
N PRO A 381 -2.61 11.89 1.50
CA PRO A 381 -3.49 10.95 0.82
C PRO A 381 -3.92 9.82 1.78
N PRO A 382 -5.20 9.41 1.76
CA PRO A 382 -5.67 8.32 2.60
C PRO A 382 -5.08 6.99 2.14
N GLY A 383 -4.57 6.20 3.09
CA GLY A 383 -4.36 4.77 2.91
C GLY A 383 -3.17 4.38 2.04
N GLY A 384 -2.00 4.98 2.26
CA GLY A 384 -0.76 4.26 1.96
C GLY A 384 -0.65 3.05 2.90
N PRO A 385 -0.15 1.89 2.45
CA PRO A 385 0.02 0.72 3.31
C PRO A 385 0.78 1.13 4.58
N HIS A 386 0.27 0.72 5.74
CA HIS A 386 0.91 0.99 7.03
C HIS A 386 2.38 0.58 6.92
N VAL A 387 3.29 1.51 7.25
CA VAL A 387 4.75 1.30 7.25
C VAL A 387 5.12 0.00 8.02
N GLU A 388 4.29 -0.38 9.00
CA GLU A 388 4.38 -1.64 9.75
C GLU A 388 4.34 -2.92 8.89
N ASP A 389 3.54 -3.00 7.83
CA ASP A 389 3.41 -4.22 7.01
C ASP A 389 4.67 -4.47 6.16
N VAL A 390 5.34 -3.41 5.72
CA VAL A 390 6.59 -3.47 4.95
C VAL A 390 7.76 -3.86 5.86
N ASP A 391 7.77 -3.37 7.09
CA ASP A 391 8.77 -3.72 8.09
C ASP A 391 8.64 -5.18 8.55
N GLN A 392 7.41 -5.68 8.79
CA GLN A 392 7.18 -7.09 9.15
C GLN A 392 7.61 -8.09 8.07
N LEU A 393 7.52 -7.69 6.80
CA LEU A 393 7.86 -8.56 5.68
C LEU A 393 9.36 -8.59 5.40
N THR A 394 10.01 -7.43 5.54
CA THR A 394 11.47 -7.30 5.59
C THR A 394 12.02 -8.18 6.69
N GLU A 395 11.40 -8.12 7.87
CA GLU A 395 11.76 -8.95 9.02
C GLU A 395 11.70 -10.46 8.71
N ARG A 396 10.69 -10.94 7.97
CA ARG A 396 10.61 -12.36 7.55
C ARG A 396 11.76 -12.78 6.63
N ILE A 397 12.23 -11.89 5.75
CA ILE A 397 13.39 -12.15 4.88
C ILE A 397 14.66 -12.25 5.74
N PHE A 398 14.85 -11.30 6.67
CA PHE A 398 15.98 -11.31 7.61
C PHE A 398 16.01 -12.60 8.45
N VAL A 399 14.87 -13.03 8.98
CA VAL A 399 14.77 -14.27 9.77
C VAL A 399 15.18 -15.49 8.95
N ARG A 400 14.63 -15.66 7.74
CA ARG A 400 14.96 -16.82 6.88
C ARG A 400 16.43 -16.84 6.46
N PHE A 401 16.99 -15.67 6.15
CA PHE A 401 18.41 -15.53 5.85
C PHE A 401 19.29 -15.89 7.06
N GLY A 402 18.93 -15.40 8.25
CA GLY A 402 19.62 -15.75 9.51
C GLY A 402 19.55 -17.24 9.83
N LEU A 403 18.39 -17.88 9.64
CA LEU A 403 18.24 -19.34 9.78
C LEU A 403 19.07 -20.11 8.73
N GLY A 404 19.14 -19.60 7.50
CA GLY A 404 19.99 -20.15 6.45
C GLY A 404 21.48 -20.12 6.80
N ILE A 405 21.95 -19.03 7.41
CA ILE A 405 23.32 -18.91 7.93
C ILE A 405 23.58 -19.94 9.03
N VAL A 406 22.64 -20.13 9.97
CA VAL A 406 22.78 -21.13 11.02
C VAL A 406 22.88 -22.53 10.40
N ALA A 407 21.99 -22.89 9.48
CA ALA A 407 22.05 -24.18 8.79
C ALA A 407 23.39 -24.36 8.04
N PHE A 408 23.91 -23.30 7.42
CA PHE A 408 25.20 -23.34 6.75
C PHE A 408 26.36 -23.56 7.74
N ALA A 409 26.34 -22.89 8.90
CA ALA A 409 27.32 -23.12 9.96
C ALA A 409 27.34 -24.59 10.40
N PHE A 410 26.17 -25.24 10.50
CA PHE A 410 26.07 -26.67 10.81
C PHE A 410 26.70 -27.57 9.74
N VAL A 411 26.38 -27.33 8.47
CA VAL A 411 26.99 -28.09 7.35
C VAL A 411 28.50 -27.93 7.36
N GLN A 412 28.99 -26.70 7.57
CA GLN A 412 30.42 -26.41 7.63
C GLN A 412 31.11 -27.12 8.79
N LEU A 413 30.54 -27.08 9.99
CA LEU A 413 31.07 -27.79 11.15
C LEU A 413 31.04 -29.32 10.94
N ALA A 414 29.96 -29.86 10.37
CA ALA A 414 29.81 -31.28 10.11
C ALA A 414 30.83 -31.81 9.09
N LEU A 415 31.31 -30.97 8.17
CA LEU A 415 32.37 -31.34 7.22
C LEU A 415 33.78 -31.11 7.80
N ALA A 416 34.01 -29.97 8.44
CA ALA A 416 35.36 -29.54 8.83
C ALA A 416 35.84 -30.20 10.14
N VAL A 417 34.95 -30.42 11.12
CA VAL A 417 35.33 -30.98 12.43
C VAL A 417 35.79 -32.43 12.32
N PRO A 418 35.09 -33.35 11.60
CA PRO A 418 35.57 -34.73 11.43
C PRO A 418 36.91 -34.80 10.69
N TYR A 419 37.11 -33.95 9.68
CA TYR A 419 38.37 -33.86 8.97
C TYR A 419 39.53 -33.46 9.92
N ALA A 420 39.33 -32.42 10.73
CA ALA A 420 40.32 -32.00 11.72
C ALA A 420 40.55 -33.06 12.81
N ALA A 421 39.50 -33.72 13.28
CA ALA A 421 39.60 -34.79 14.26
C ALA A 421 40.43 -35.97 13.75
N ASN A 422 40.25 -36.36 12.48
CA ASN A 422 41.02 -37.43 11.86
C ASN A 422 42.48 -37.05 11.53
N SER A 423 42.77 -35.75 11.47
CA SER A 423 44.09 -35.23 11.08
C SER A 423 44.95 -34.77 12.26
N THR A 424 44.43 -34.82 13.50
CA THR A 424 45.10 -34.28 14.70
C THR A 424 45.19 -35.32 15.82
N ASP A 425 46.14 -35.14 16.73
CA ASP A 425 46.38 -36.04 17.88
C ASP A 425 45.31 -35.92 18.98
N HIS A 426 44.37 -34.99 18.85
CA HIS A 426 43.33 -34.69 19.84
C HIS A 426 41.91 -34.75 19.25
N PRO A 427 41.47 -35.91 18.72
CA PRO A 427 40.18 -36.04 18.03
C PRO A 427 38.99 -35.68 18.91
N VAL A 428 39.00 -36.13 20.17
CA VAL A 428 37.93 -35.84 21.15
C VAL A 428 37.81 -34.34 21.40
N ALA A 429 38.93 -33.62 21.51
CA ALA A 429 38.92 -32.18 21.73
C ALA A 429 38.32 -31.43 20.53
N GLN A 430 38.60 -31.87 19.29
CA GLN A 430 38.00 -31.28 18.09
C GLN A 430 36.47 -31.44 18.08
N PHE A 431 35.95 -32.62 18.43
CA PHE A 431 34.50 -32.84 18.53
C PHE A 431 33.84 -32.02 19.64
N VAL A 432 34.50 -31.88 20.81
CA VAL A 432 33.99 -31.03 21.91
C VAL A 432 33.92 -29.57 21.47
N LEU A 433 34.98 -29.04 20.86
CA LEU A 433 35.02 -27.66 20.37
C LEU A 433 34.02 -27.42 19.24
N GLY A 434 33.88 -28.38 18.32
CA GLY A 434 32.87 -28.35 17.26
C GLY A 434 31.44 -28.37 17.79
N GLY A 435 31.16 -29.18 18.82
CA GLY A 435 29.88 -29.22 19.51
C GLY A 435 29.55 -27.89 20.21
N LEU A 436 30.53 -27.28 20.88
CA LEU A 436 30.38 -25.94 21.47
C LEU A 436 30.11 -24.88 20.40
N ALA A 437 30.81 -24.90 19.26
CA ALA A 437 30.57 -23.98 18.15
C ALA A 437 29.16 -24.16 17.55
N ALA A 438 28.68 -25.40 17.42
CA ALA A 438 27.33 -25.70 16.97
C ALA A 438 26.27 -25.18 17.96
N LEU A 439 26.51 -25.29 19.27
CA LEU A 439 25.65 -24.70 20.29
C LEU A 439 25.64 -23.17 20.21
N VAL A 440 26.80 -22.54 19.96
CA VAL A 440 26.89 -21.09 19.73
C VAL A 440 26.05 -20.68 18.52
N ALA A 441 26.11 -21.42 17.41
CA ALA A 441 25.29 -21.15 16.23
C ALA A 441 23.78 -21.29 16.52
N LEU A 442 23.36 -22.35 17.23
CA LEU A 442 21.96 -22.57 17.64
C LEU A 442 21.43 -21.47 18.58
N ALA A 443 22.25 -21.06 19.55
CA ALA A 443 21.90 -20.00 20.48
C ALA A 443 21.75 -18.62 19.80
N GLY A 444 22.13 -18.50 18.53
CA GLY A 444 21.88 -17.33 17.70
C GLY A 444 20.44 -17.24 17.15
N ILE A 445 19.69 -18.35 17.12
CA ILE A 445 18.32 -18.38 16.59
C ILE A 445 17.37 -17.42 17.33
N PRO A 446 17.33 -17.38 18.68
CA PRO A 446 16.52 -16.39 19.40
C PRO A 446 16.84 -14.96 18.98
N ARG A 447 18.12 -14.62 18.78
CA ARG A 447 18.54 -13.29 18.33
C ARG A 447 18.05 -12.98 16.91
N VAL A 448 18.11 -13.95 16.00
CA VAL A 448 17.55 -13.83 14.64
C VAL A 448 16.04 -13.61 14.69
N LEU A 449 15.34 -14.28 15.60
CA LEU A 449 13.89 -14.18 15.80
C LEU A 449 13.45 -12.97 16.65
N ASP A 450 14.38 -12.10 17.05
CA ASP A 450 14.16 -10.98 17.98
C ASP A 450 13.56 -11.37 19.34
N ARG A 451 13.93 -12.56 19.84
CA ARG A 451 13.49 -13.09 21.13
C ARG A 451 14.60 -13.04 22.16
N GLN A 452 14.20 -12.88 23.42
CA GLN A 452 15.09 -13.04 24.58
C GLN A 452 15.45 -14.53 24.78
N PRO A 453 16.59 -14.87 25.41
CA PRO A 453 17.61 -13.97 25.96
C PRO A 453 18.65 -13.49 24.93
N ASN A 454 19.19 -12.29 25.11
CA ASN A 454 20.32 -11.80 24.32
C ASN A 454 21.65 -12.42 24.78
N LEU A 455 22.08 -13.48 24.11
CA LEU A 455 23.33 -14.20 24.39
C LEU A 455 24.52 -13.73 23.53
N THR A 456 24.44 -12.54 22.92
CA THR A 456 25.47 -12.06 21.98
C THR A 456 26.86 -12.03 22.62
N VAL A 457 27.03 -11.32 23.75
CA VAL A 457 28.35 -11.21 24.42
C VAL A 457 28.91 -12.57 24.86
N PRO A 458 28.17 -13.43 25.60
CA PRO A 458 28.71 -14.74 25.98
C PRO A 458 29.03 -15.62 24.78
N ALA A 459 28.22 -15.59 23.71
CA ALA A 459 28.50 -16.32 22.47
C ALA A 459 29.81 -15.86 21.81
N LEU A 460 30.06 -14.55 21.74
CA LEU A 460 31.32 -14.00 21.22
C LEU A 460 32.51 -14.45 22.07
N ILE A 461 32.40 -14.41 23.40
CA ILE A 461 33.48 -14.83 24.31
C ILE A 461 33.78 -16.33 24.13
N VAL A 462 32.75 -17.18 24.09
CA VAL A 462 32.92 -18.62 23.88
C VAL A 462 33.56 -18.90 22.53
N MET A 463 33.13 -18.22 21.46
CA MET A 463 33.72 -18.43 20.14
C MET A 463 35.18 -17.97 20.09
N ALA A 464 35.52 -16.84 20.72
CA ALA A 464 36.92 -16.39 20.83
C ALA A 464 37.79 -17.40 21.60
N ALA A 465 37.26 -17.98 22.68
CA ALA A 465 37.93 -19.05 23.43
C ALA A 465 38.12 -20.32 22.58
N ILE A 466 37.11 -20.72 21.79
CA ILE A 466 37.23 -21.87 20.87
C ILE A 466 38.36 -21.64 19.86
N ILE A 467 38.45 -20.46 19.24
CA ILE A 467 39.53 -20.13 18.28
C ILE A 467 40.89 -20.26 18.96
N TYR A 468 41.03 -19.67 20.14
CA TYR A 468 42.28 -19.70 20.89
C TYR A 468 42.68 -21.13 21.27
N VAL A 469 41.78 -21.90 21.88
CA VAL A 469 42.06 -23.28 22.30
C VAL A 469 42.35 -24.17 21.09
N GLN A 470 41.57 -24.06 20.03
CA GLN A 470 41.74 -24.88 18.83
C GLN A 470 43.08 -24.60 18.13
N ALA A 471 43.48 -23.33 18.04
CA ALA A 471 44.80 -22.96 17.49
C ALA A 471 45.95 -23.55 18.33
N ASN A 472 45.83 -23.61 19.65
CA ASN A 472 46.85 -24.20 20.53
C ASN A 472 46.88 -25.73 20.50
N LEU A 473 45.80 -26.39 20.10
CA LEU A 473 45.74 -27.86 19.95
C LEU A 473 46.31 -28.35 18.62
N LEU A 474 46.58 -27.44 17.68
CA LEU A 474 47.13 -27.77 16.37
C LEU A 474 48.66 -27.70 16.37
N PRO A 475 49.34 -28.66 15.74
CA PRO A 475 50.74 -28.52 15.37
C PRO A 475 50.97 -27.25 14.52
N HIS A 476 52.09 -26.55 14.73
CA HIS A 476 52.40 -25.28 14.06
C HIS A 476 52.37 -25.36 12.52
N ASN A 477 52.72 -26.53 11.95
CA ASN A 477 52.70 -26.79 10.52
C ASN A 477 51.28 -26.99 9.93
N MET A 478 50.26 -27.15 10.78
CA MET A 478 48.85 -27.26 10.38
C MET A 478 48.06 -25.97 10.60
N LEU A 479 48.66 -24.95 11.23
CA LEU A 479 48.07 -23.62 11.37
C LEU A 479 47.94 -22.95 9.99
N GLY A 480 46.80 -22.32 9.74
CA GLY A 480 46.44 -21.81 8.42
C GLY A 480 46.16 -22.91 7.39
N GLY A 481 45.89 -24.14 7.82
CA GLY A 481 45.44 -25.22 6.94
C GLY A 481 43.97 -25.57 7.15
N PRO A 482 43.41 -26.52 6.36
CA PRO A 482 42.03 -26.98 6.50
C PRO A 482 41.71 -27.60 7.88
N ALA A 483 42.72 -28.06 8.62
CA ALA A 483 42.57 -28.56 9.99
C ALA A 483 42.23 -27.45 11.01
N GLN A 484 42.58 -26.19 10.72
CA GLN A 484 42.17 -25.01 11.50
C GLN A 484 40.79 -24.54 11.06
N TRP A 485 39.80 -25.41 11.24
CA TRP A 485 38.40 -25.19 10.87
C TRP A 485 37.77 -23.89 11.42
N PRO A 486 38.20 -23.29 12.56
CA PRO A 486 37.65 -22.01 13.00
C PRO A 486 37.85 -20.89 11.98
N LEU A 487 38.87 -20.92 11.11
CA LEU A 487 39.05 -19.92 10.04
C LEU A 487 37.82 -19.81 9.12
N LEU A 488 37.13 -20.93 8.89
CA LEU A 488 35.97 -21.02 8.00
C LEU A 488 34.65 -20.91 8.77
N ALA A 489 34.54 -21.57 9.93
CA ALA A 489 33.28 -21.74 10.64
C ALA A 489 32.95 -20.63 11.66
N THR A 490 33.97 -19.98 12.24
CA THR A 490 33.81 -19.01 13.34
C THR A 490 32.83 -17.92 12.97
N THR A 491 33.06 -17.27 11.84
CA THR A 491 32.28 -16.12 11.44
C THR A 491 30.84 -16.52 11.14
N LEU A 492 30.60 -17.71 10.58
CA LEU A 492 29.25 -18.23 10.34
C LEU A 492 28.49 -18.54 11.64
N CYS A 493 29.18 -18.99 12.68
CA CYS A 493 28.56 -19.24 14.00
C CYS A 493 28.19 -17.93 14.72
N VAL A 494 28.95 -16.85 14.46
CA VAL A 494 28.76 -15.54 15.10
C VAL A 494 27.82 -14.62 14.31
N LEU A 495 27.78 -14.76 12.99
CA LEU A 495 27.00 -13.90 12.09
C LEU A 495 25.52 -13.73 12.50
N PRO A 496 24.79 -14.78 12.95
CA PRO A 496 23.39 -14.64 13.39
C PRO A 496 23.19 -13.59 14.49
N TYR A 497 24.18 -13.38 15.35
CA TYR A 497 24.13 -12.37 16.41
C TYR A 497 24.38 -10.96 15.90
N LEU A 498 25.10 -10.83 14.79
CA LEU A 498 25.54 -9.56 14.22
C LEU A 498 24.52 -8.94 13.26
N LEU A 499 23.62 -9.73 12.67
CA LEU A 499 22.65 -9.28 11.66
C LEU A 499 21.77 -8.10 12.09
N ARG A 500 21.50 -7.99 13.40
CA ARG A 500 20.65 -6.93 13.99
C ARG A 500 21.45 -5.84 14.71
N LEU A 501 22.78 -5.88 14.65
CA LEU A 501 23.62 -4.80 15.14
C LEU A 501 23.76 -3.72 14.07
N ARG A 502 24.24 -2.54 14.47
CA ARG A 502 24.62 -1.50 13.50
C ARG A 502 25.67 -2.07 12.54
N PRO A 503 25.57 -1.87 11.21
CA PRO A 503 26.48 -2.47 10.24
C PRO A 503 27.97 -2.23 10.54
N ALA A 504 28.31 -1.01 11.00
CA ALA A 504 29.67 -0.67 11.42
C ALA A 504 30.16 -1.49 12.63
N LEU A 505 29.29 -1.72 13.62
CA LEU A 505 29.62 -2.53 14.80
C LEU A 505 29.78 -4.00 14.42
N ALA A 506 28.85 -4.52 13.61
CA ALA A 506 28.90 -5.90 13.12
C ALA A 506 30.19 -6.17 12.32
N ALA A 507 30.55 -5.27 11.39
CA ALA A 507 31.80 -5.34 10.67
C ALA A 507 33.01 -5.24 11.61
N GLY A 508 32.97 -4.35 12.60
CA GLY A 508 34.02 -4.23 13.62
C GLY A 508 34.26 -5.52 14.41
N VAL A 509 33.20 -6.23 14.81
CA VAL A 509 33.31 -7.53 15.47
C VAL A 509 33.95 -8.57 14.54
N MET A 510 33.49 -8.65 13.28
CA MET A 510 34.10 -9.57 12.30
C MET A 510 35.58 -9.28 12.07
N ILE A 511 35.96 -8.01 11.93
CA ILE A 511 37.36 -7.57 11.79
C ILE A 511 38.16 -7.99 13.03
N ALA A 512 37.62 -7.83 14.24
CA ALA A 512 38.31 -8.21 15.47
C ALA A 512 38.56 -9.73 15.55
N PHE A 513 37.58 -10.56 15.19
CA PHE A 513 37.75 -12.03 15.14
C PHE A 513 38.77 -12.45 14.08
N TRP A 514 38.72 -11.80 12.90
CA TRP A 514 39.70 -12.04 11.84
C TRP A 514 41.11 -11.67 12.28
N LEU A 515 41.28 -10.47 12.82
CA LEU A 515 42.57 -9.96 13.27
C LEU A 515 43.12 -10.78 14.44
N GLY A 516 42.26 -11.22 15.37
CA GLY A 516 42.66 -12.13 16.45
C GLY A 516 43.21 -13.45 15.93
N THR A 517 42.53 -14.08 14.97
CA THR A 517 42.99 -15.32 14.33
C THR A 517 44.28 -15.11 13.54
N ALA A 518 44.36 -14.01 12.80
CA ALA A 518 45.55 -13.56 12.07
C ALA A 518 46.77 -13.40 12.98
N ILE A 519 46.60 -12.68 14.09
CA ILE A 519 47.66 -12.43 15.07
C ILE A 519 48.08 -13.75 15.72
N LEU A 520 47.14 -14.62 16.12
CA LEU A 520 47.46 -15.92 16.69
C LEU A 520 48.32 -16.77 15.75
N ASN A 521 47.94 -16.85 14.47
CA ASN A 521 48.70 -17.61 13.48
C ASN A 521 50.08 -16.99 13.23
N PHE A 522 50.16 -15.67 13.12
CA PHE A 522 51.44 -14.98 12.85
C PHE A 522 52.40 -15.03 14.05
N VAL A 523 51.89 -14.94 15.28
CA VAL A 523 52.72 -15.05 16.50
C VAL A 523 53.22 -16.48 16.69
N ALA A 524 52.39 -17.48 16.42
CA ALA A 524 52.77 -18.89 16.53
C ALA A 524 53.80 -19.30 15.46
N TYR A 525 53.69 -18.76 14.25
CA TYR A 525 54.61 -19.06 13.15
C TYR A 525 54.91 -17.80 12.31
N PRO A 526 55.82 -16.92 12.78
CA PRO A 526 56.13 -15.68 12.09
C PRO A 526 56.91 -15.95 10.81
N GLY A 527 56.39 -15.47 9.67
CA GLY A 527 57.05 -15.65 8.39
C GLY A 527 56.22 -15.14 7.21
N MET A 528 56.89 -14.94 6.07
CA MET A 528 56.25 -14.47 4.84
C MET A 528 55.22 -15.47 4.30
N ALA A 529 55.45 -16.78 4.47
CA ALA A 529 54.50 -17.81 4.07
C ALA A 529 53.17 -17.73 4.86
N THR A 530 53.25 -17.48 6.17
CA THR A 530 52.07 -17.30 7.04
C THR A 530 51.31 -16.03 6.66
N ALA A 531 52.03 -14.92 6.44
CA ALA A 531 51.44 -13.66 5.99
C ALA A 531 50.73 -13.81 4.64
N TYR A 532 51.34 -14.54 3.69
CA TYR A 532 50.74 -14.84 2.40
C TYR A 532 49.44 -15.63 2.52
N ASN A 533 49.48 -16.74 3.25
CA ASN A 533 48.33 -17.63 3.40
C ASN A 533 47.16 -16.89 4.08
N LEU A 534 47.47 -16.09 5.10
CA LEU A 534 46.48 -15.24 5.75
C LEU A 534 45.87 -14.18 4.80
N ALA A 535 46.69 -13.60 3.90
CA ALA A 535 46.19 -12.64 2.91
C ALA A 535 45.27 -13.31 1.88
N LEU A 536 45.60 -14.52 1.42
CA LEU A 536 44.72 -15.31 0.56
C LEU A 536 43.42 -15.70 1.25
N TYR A 537 43.46 -16.09 2.52
CA TYR A 537 42.24 -16.32 3.28
C TYR A 537 41.44 -15.04 3.54
N THR A 538 42.12 -13.89 3.68
CA THR A 538 41.44 -12.60 3.78
C THR A 538 40.63 -12.35 2.52
N ALA A 539 41.21 -12.63 1.34
CA ALA A 539 40.50 -12.53 0.07
C ALA A 539 39.38 -13.59 -0.07
N GLY A 540 39.69 -14.88 0.11
CA GLY A 540 38.77 -15.98 -0.19
C GLY A 540 37.68 -16.25 0.85
N ILE A 541 37.89 -15.88 2.11
CA ILE A 541 36.96 -16.15 3.21
C ILE A 541 36.44 -14.84 3.80
N PHE A 542 37.33 -13.98 4.31
CA PHE A 542 36.91 -12.83 5.11
C PHE A 542 36.13 -11.79 4.29
N VAL A 543 36.62 -11.44 3.09
CA VAL A 543 35.90 -10.54 2.18
C VAL A 543 34.53 -11.14 1.83
N VAL A 544 34.45 -12.42 1.49
CA VAL A 544 33.18 -13.10 1.20
C VAL A 544 32.22 -13.00 2.39
N GLN A 545 32.70 -13.26 3.61
CA GLN A 545 31.87 -13.19 4.81
C GLN A 545 31.39 -11.76 5.12
N LEU A 546 32.22 -10.73 4.92
CA LEU A 546 31.79 -9.32 5.03
C LEU A 546 30.68 -8.99 4.02
N PHE A 547 30.75 -9.56 2.81
CA PHE A 547 29.69 -9.42 1.82
C PHE A 547 28.40 -10.12 2.24
N VAL A 548 28.49 -11.32 2.84
CA VAL A 548 27.31 -12.00 3.42
C VAL A 548 26.67 -11.15 4.52
N LEU A 549 27.47 -10.47 5.35
CA LEU A 549 26.97 -9.53 6.37
C LEU A 549 26.29 -8.30 5.76
N ALA A 550 26.86 -7.76 4.68
CA ALA A 550 26.33 -6.56 4.01
C ALA A 550 25.05 -6.84 3.22
N PHE A 551 24.85 -8.08 2.76
CA PHE A 551 23.76 -8.46 1.86
C PHE A 551 22.36 -8.08 2.38
N PRO A 552 21.96 -8.38 3.63
CA PRO A 552 20.63 -8.02 4.14
C PRO A 552 20.42 -6.50 4.26
N VAL A 553 21.47 -5.75 4.61
CA VAL A 553 21.43 -4.28 4.69
C VAL A 553 21.22 -3.69 3.29
N MET A 554 21.95 -4.21 2.30
CA MET A 554 21.79 -3.77 0.92
C MET A 554 20.41 -4.14 0.36
N LEU A 555 19.89 -5.32 0.69
CA LEU A 555 18.54 -5.73 0.32
C LEU A 555 17.46 -4.84 0.95
N ARG A 556 17.65 -4.43 2.21
CA ARG A 556 16.74 -3.51 2.92
C ARG A 556 16.73 -2.12 2.28
N ASN A 557 17.91 -1.59 1.97
CA ASN A 557 18.04 -0.30 1.30
C ASN A 557 17.44 -0.33 -0.11
N ALA A 558 17.70 -1.38 -0.88
CA ALA A 558 17.13 -1.55 -2.22
C ALA A 558 15.59 -1.63 -2.17
N ASN A 559 15.03 -2.39 -1.23
CA ASN A 559 13.57 -2.47 -1.04
C ASN A 559 12.95 -1.13 -0.63
N ALA A 560 13.66 -0.30 0.15
CA ALA A 560 13.18 1.02 0.54
C ALA A 560 13.09 1.96 -0.68
N THR A 561 14.14 2.01 -1.50
CA THR A 561 14.14 2.79 -2.76
C THR A 561 13.10 2.27 -3.75
N ALA A 562 12.94 0.94 -3.87
CA ALA A 562 11.90 0.30 -4.67
C ALA A 562 10.50 0.75 -4.24
N ALA A 563 10.26 0.74 -2.94
CA ALA A 563 8.97 1.07 -2.36
C ALA A 563 8.60 2.54 -2.60
N GLU A 564 9.58 3.46 -2.55
CA GLU A 564 9.37 4.86 -2.93
C GLU A 564 8.92 5.01 -4.38
N GLU A 565 9.65 4.40 -5.31
CA GLU A 565 9.33 4.50 -6.74
C GLU A 565 7.98 3.84 -7.08
N ILE A 566 7.67 2.72 -6.44
CA ILE A 566 6.39 2.02 -6.59
C ILE A 566 5.24 2.87 -6.04
N ARG A 567 5.41 3.50 -4.87
CA ARG A 567 4.38 4.37 -4.27
C ARG A 567 4.01 5.52 -5.19
N ASP A 568 5.01 6.20 -5.78
CA ASP A 568 4.78 7.32 -6.70
C ASP A 568 4.02 6.88 -7.96
N ARG A 569 4.40 5.72 -8.52
CA ARG A 569 3.71 5.17 -9.70
C ARG A 569 2.28 4.76 -9.38
N TRP A 570 2.07 4.09 -8.25
CA TRP A 570 0.74 3.66 -7.80
C TRP A 570 -0.17 4.84 -7.45
N ALA A 571 0.36 5.91 -6.85
CA ALA A 571 -0.43 7.11 -6.58
C ALA A 571 -0.93 7.74 -7.89
N LYS A 572 -0.07 7.84 -8.91
CA LYS A 572 -0.44 8.36 -10.23
C LYS A 572 -1.45 7.47 -10.94
N ASP A 573 -1.27 6.15 -10.90
CA ASP A 573 -2.21 5.20 -11.53
C ASP A 573 -3.56 5.18 -10.81
N ALA A 574 -3.56 5.22 -9.48
CA ALA A 574 -4.77 5.30 -8.67
C ALA A 574 -5.58 6.56 -8.99
N GLN A 575 -4.92 7.73 -9.05
CA GLN A 575 -5.59 8.98 -9.40
C GLN A 575 -6.19 8.92 -10.81
N ARG A 576 -5.44 8.40 -11.79
CA ARG A 576 -5.94 8.25 -13.16
C ARG A 576 -7.17 7.35 -13.21
N ARG A 577 -7.12 6.18 -12.58
CA ARG A 577 -8.23 5.21 -12.57
C ARG A 577 -9.46 5.72 -11.82
N ILE A 578 -9.27 6.45 -10.72
CA ILE A 578 -10.38 7.13 -10.02
C ILE A 578 -11.03 8.14 -10.96
N ASN A 579 -10.25 8.99 -11.64
CA ASN A 579 -10.79 9.99 -12.57
C ASN A 579 -11.53 9.34 -13.75
N GLU A 580 -10.97 8.28 -14.34
CA GLU A 580 -11.61 7.50 -15.42
C GLU A 580 -12.94 6.90 -14.95
N ALA A 581 -12.97 6.27 -13.77
CA ALA A 581 -14.18 5.67 -13.21
C ALA A 581 -15.27 6.71 -12.91
N LEU A 582 -14.88 7.89 -12.40
CA LEU A 582 -15.80 9.00 -12.17
C LEU A 582 -16.38 9.54 -13.47
N TYR A 583 -15.55 9.72 -14.50
CA TYR A 583 -15.99 10.18 -15.81
C TYR A 583 -16.98 9.20 -16.46
N ASP A 584 -16.65 7.91 -16.45
CA ASP A 584 -17.51 6.87 -16.98
C ASP A 584 -18.88 6.82 -16.28
N ASP A 585 -18.89 6.99 -14.95
CA ASP A 585 -20.14 7.03 -14.20
C ASP A 585 -20.99 8.26 -14.50
N TYR A 586 -20.34 9.43 -14.55
CA TYR A 586 -20.97 10.69 -14.93
C TYR A 586 -21.65 10.58 -16.31
N VAL A 587 -20.94 10.10 -17.34
CA VAL A 587 -21.50 9.96 -18.70
C VAL A 587 -22.73 9.05 -18.72
N ARG A 588 -22.67 7.90 -18.03
CA ARG A 588 -23.80 6.96 -17.96
C ARG A 588 -25.05 7.58 -17.33
N ARG A 589 -24.88 8.40 -16.28
CA ARG A 589 -26.00 8.99 -15.51
C ARG A 589 -26.56 10.24 -16.18
N THR A 590 -25.70 11.13 -16.67
CA THR A 590 -26.12 12.33 -17.39
C THR A 590 -26.91 11.95 -18.64
N ALA A 591 -26.60 10.85 -19.31
CA ALA A 591 -27.39 10.31 -20.42
C ALA A 591 -28.85 9.92 -20.04
N LYS A 592 -29.14 9.64 -18.76
CA LYS A 592 -30.51 9.41 -18.27
C LYS A 592 -31.22 10.74 -17.99
N LEU A 593 -30.55 11.68 -17.31
CA LEU A 593 -31.10 13.02 -16.99
C LEU A 593 -31.39 13.84 -18.26
N ILE A 594 -30.52 13.74 -19.27
CA ILE A 594 -30.65 14.42 -20.57
C ILE A 594 -31.97 14.06 -21.28
N ARG A 595 -32.54 12.86 -21.06
CA ARG A 595 -33.76 12.43 -21.78
C ARG A 595 -35.07 12.98 -21.22
N GLY A 596 -35.11 13.34 -19.93
CA GLY A 596 -36.35 13.75 -19.25
C GLY A 596 -36.35 15.21 -18.81
N VAL A 597 -35.35 15.59 -18.01
CA VAL A 597 -35.31 16.88 -17.29
C VAL A 597 -34.83 18.02 -18.20
N PHE A 598 -33.83 17.75 -19.04
CA PHE A 598 -33.19 18.73 -19.91
C PHE A 598 -34.15 19.39 -20.93
N PRO A 599 -34.94 18.63 -21.72
CA PRO A 599 -35.88 19.20 -22.69
C PRO A 599 -36.96 20.05 -22.00
N LEU A 600 -37.35 19.65 -20.78
CA LEU A 600 -38.35 20.34 -19.99
C LEU A 600 -37.83 21.68 -19.46
N LEU A 601 -36.61 21.71 -18.89
CA LEU A 601 -35.94 22.95 -18.48
C LEU A 601 -35.66 23.87 -19.68
N GLN A 602 -35.30 23.31 -20.83
CA GLN A 602 -35.10 24.07 -22.07
C GLN A 602 -36.41 24.71 -22.56
N THR A 603 -37.53 24.01 -22.45
CA THR A 603 -38.84 24.58 -22.77
C THR A 603 -39.21 25.70 -21.80
N LEU A 604 -39.03 25.48 -20.49
CA LEU A 604 -39.27 26.49 -19.45
C LEU A 604 -38.39 27.73 -19.61
N SER A 605 -37.15 27.59 -20.10
CA SER A 605 -36.27 28.74 -20.38
C SER A 605 -36.79 29.68 -21.46
N THR A 606 -37.74 29.25 -22.29
CA THR A 606 -38.39 30.11 -23.30
C THR A 606 -39.57 30.91 -22.75
N GLY A 607 -39.96 30.69 -21.49
CA GLY A 607 -41.09 31.37 -20.84
C GLY A 607 -42.47 30.79 -21.16
N THR A 608 -42.53 29.64 -21.85
CA THR A 608 -43.79 28.94 -22.16
C THR A 608 -44.24 28.06 -21.00
N ILE A 609 -45.44 28.33 -20.46
CA ILE A 609 -46.04 27.56 -19.36
C ILE A 609 -47.50 27.26 -19.71
N ASP A 610 -47.78 26.03 -20.14
CA ASP A 610 -49.14 25.54 -20.40
C ASP A 610 -49.56 24.46 -19.39
N ALA A 611 -50.74 23.84 -19.60
CA ALA A 611 -51.23 22.78 -18.72
C ALA A 611 -50.43 21.48 -18.86
N ASP A 612 -49.88 21.18 -20.04
CA ASP A 612 -49.13 19.96 -20.33
C ASP A 612 -47.72 20.01 -19.73
N ILE A 613 -47.01 21.14 -19.89
CA ILE A 613 -45.71 21.42 -19.27
C ILE A 613 -45.83 21.35 -17.74
N ARG A 614 -46.90 21.87 -17.14
CA ARG A 614 -47.13 21.75 -15.69
C ARG A 614 -47.31 20.30 -15.25
N TRP A 615 -48.05 19.50 -16.02
CA TRP A 615 -48.23 18.08 -15.74
C TRP A 615 -46.90 17.30 -15.85
N ARG A 616 -46.13 17.53 -16.91
CA ARG A 616 -44.80 16.92 -17.11
C ARG A 616 -43.79 17.36 -16.04
N ALA A 617 -43.80 18.64 -15.64
CA ALA A 617 -42.96 19.15 -14.55
C ALA A 617 -43.29 18.49 -13.21
N ARG A 618 -44.58 18.25 -12.94
CA ARG A 618 -45.01 17.49 -11.76
C ARG A 618 -44.48 16.05 -11.77
N ILE A 619 -44.54 15.36 -12.90
CA ILE A 619 -44.06 13.98 -13.04
C ILE A 619 -42.53 13.91 -12.89
N GLU A 620 -41.79 14.75 -13.62
CA GLU A 620 -40.33 14.72 -13.59
C GLU A 620 -39.78 15.20 -12.24
N SER A 621 -40.41 16.19 -11.60
CA SER A 621 -40.07 16.58 -10.21
C SER A 621 -40.31 15.45 -9.21
N ARG A 622 -41.35 14.62 -9.39
CA ARG A 622 -41.61 13.45 -8.55
C ARG A 622 -40.60 12.33 -8.79
N ARG A 623 -40.29 12.02 -10.05
CA ARG A 623 -39.24 11.06 -10.42
C ARG A 623 -37.88 11.46 -9.88
N LEU A 624 -37.49 12.74 -10.03
CA LEU A 624 -36.26 13.28 -9.47
C LEU A 624 -36.21 13.07 -7.96
N ARG A 625 -37.28 13.42 -7.23
CA ARG A 625 -37.35 13.22 -5.78
C ARG A 625 -37.23 11.75 -5.39
N LEU A 626 -37.85 10.83 -6.14
CA LEU A 626 -37.70 9.40 -5.92
C LEU A 626 -36.25 8.94 -6.17
N TYR A 627 -35.61 9.37 -7.27
CA TYR A 627 -34.20 9.07 -7.55
C TYR A 627 -33.26 9.59 -6.46
N ILE A 628 -33.52 10.81 -5.95
CA ILE A 628 -32.71 11.45 -4.91
C ILE A 628 -32.92 10.76 -3.54
N PHE A 629 -34.16 10.40 -3.22
CA PHE A 629 -34.48 9.62 -2.03
C PHE A 629 -33.84 8.23 -2.09
N GLN A 630 -33.91 7.58 -3.25
CA GLN A 630 -33.22 6.32 -3.49
C GLN A 630 -31.71 6.48 -3.29
N ALA A 631 -31.07 7.49 -3.90
CA ALA A 631 -29.64 7.80 -3.77
C ALA A 631 -29.18 7.95 -2.31
N ARG A 632 -29.99 8.57 -1.45
CA ARG A 632 -29.67 8.77 -0.02
C ARG A 632 -29.83 7.51 0.83
N THR A 633 -30.70 6.57 0.42
CA THR A 633 -31.09 5.41 1.24
C THR A 633 -30.45 4.08 0.75
N PHE A 634 -29.59 4.14 -0.27
CA PHE A 634 -29.05 3.00 -1.04
C PHE A 634 -28.24 1.95 -0.24
N GLY A 635 -27.88 2.21 1.01
CA GLY A 635 -27.10 1.26 1.82
C GLY A 635 -27.92 0.19 2.54
N HIS A 636 -29.23 0.39 2.73
CA HIS A 636 -29.99 -0.42 3.68
C HIS A 636 -30.78 -1.57 3.00
N PRO A 637 -30.58 -2.85 3.40
CA PRO A 637 -31.23 -4.00 2.77
C PRO A 637 -32.76 -3.94 2.70
N LEU A 638 -33.42 -3.29 3.67
CA LEU A 638 -34.88 -3.11 3.70
C LEU A 638 -35.40 -2.28 2.52
N VAL A 639 -34.68 -1.22 2.15
CA VAL A 639 -35.10 -0.32 1.08
C VAL A 639 -34.77 -0.91 -0.29
N ALA A 640 -33.70 -1.70 -0.37
CA ALA A 640 -33.32 -2.43 -1.57
C ALA A 640 -34.36 -3.49 -1.99
N GLU A 641 -34.99 -4.17 -1.01
CA GLU A 641 -36.02 -5.19 -1.29
C GLU A 641 -37.35 -4.57 -1.77
N LEU A 642 -37.76 -3.41 -1.24
CA LEU A 642 -38.94 -2.67 -1.69
C LEU A 642 -38.83 -2.08 -3.09
N ARG A 643 -37.62 -1.96 -3.64
CA ARG A 643 -37.35 -1.25 -4.90
C ARG A 643 -38.19 -1.77 -6.07
N GLN A 644 -38.22 -3.09 -6.25
CA GLN A 644 -38.94 -3.70 -7.38
C GLN A 644 -40.43 -3.39 -7.29
N ALA A 645 -41.03 -3.49 -6.11
CA ALA A 645 -42.45 -3.23 -5.91
C ALA A 645 -42.82 -1.76 -6.15
N ILE A 646 -41.93 -0.83 -5.78
CA ILE A 646 -42.09 0.61 -6.06
C ILE A 646 -41.99 0.88 -7.57
N GLU A 647 -40.99 0.31 -8.24
CA GLU A 647 -40.82 0.44 -9.71
C GLU A 647 -42.03 -0.13 -10.47
N ASP A 648 -42.54 -1.28 -10.04
CA ASP A 648 -43.72 -1.90 -10.64
C ASP A 648 -44.99 -1.04 -10.43
N ALA A 649 -45.13 -0.36 -9.28
CA ALA A 649 -46.23 0.55 -9.00
C ALA A 649 -46.14 1.85 -9.80
N ASP A 650 -44.95 2.42 -9.92
CA ASP A 650 -44.69 3.60 -10.77
C ASP A 650 -44.98 3.28 -12.25
N ALA A 651 -44.64 2.07 -12.71
CA ALA A 651 -44.96 1.61 -14.06
C ALA A 651 -46.48 1.51 -14.35
N ARG A 652 -47.31 1.36 -13.30
CA ARG A 652 -48.78 1.39 -13.39
C ARG A 652 -49.37 2.79 -13.27
N GLY A 653 -48.55 3.81 -13.02
CA GLY A 653 -48.99 5.20 -12.84
C GLY A 653 -49.42 5.57 -11.42
N VAL A 654 -49.09 4.75 -10.42
CA VAL A 654 -49.38 5.01 -9.00
C VAL A 654 -48.33 5.96 -8.43
N VAL A 655 -48.77 7.02 -7.74
CA VAL A 655 -47.86 8.00 -7.13
C VAL A 655 -47.35 7.47 -5.79
N VAL A 656 -46.12 6.94 -5.77
CA VAL A 656 -45.49 6.37 -4.57
C VAL A 656 -44.55 7.38 -3.90
N SER A 657 -44.69 7.57 -2.58
CA SER A 657 -43.74 8.31 -1.73
C SER A 657 -43.21 7.41 -0.63
N LEU A 658 -41.92 7.47 -0.31
CA LEU A 658 -41.29 6.69 0.75
C LEU A 658 -40.53 7.63 1.68
N ASN A 659 -40.81 7.53 2.98
CA ASN A 659 -40.09 8.19 4.05
C ASN A 659 -39.43 7.12 4.91
N ALA A 660 -38.14 7.26 5.21
CA ALA A 660 -37.41 6.34 6.08
C ALA A 660 -36.51 7.10 7.05
N ASP A 661 -36.42 6.64 8.29
CA ASP A 661 -35.46 7.17 9.26
C ASP A 661 -34.01 6.85 8.84
N ASN A 662 -33.07 7.72 9.22
CA ASN A 662 -31.65 7.60 8.82
C ASN A 662 -30.91 6.40 9.45
N ASP A 663 -31.43 5.83 10.54
CA ASP A 663 -30.74 4.82 11.35
C ASP A 663 -31.57 3.52 11.41
N LEU A 664 -31.77 2.90 10.25
CA LEU A 664 -32.54 1.66 10.15
C LEU A 664 -31.73 0.46 10.70
N PRO A 665 -32.37 -0.44 11.47
CA PRO A 665 -31.72 -1.63 12.02
C PRO A 665 -31.52 -2.71 10.94
N ARG A 666 -30.38 -3.42 11.00
CA ARG A 666 -30.07 -4.53 10.09
C ARG A 666 -30.82 -5.81 10.50
N LEU A 667 -31.95 -6.05 9.85
CA LEU A 667 -32.72 -7.28 10.00
C LEU A 667 -32.20 -8.41 9.10
N ASP A 668 -32.39 -9.66 9.53
CA ASP A 668 -32.11 -10.84 8.71
C ASP A 668 -33.08 -10.95 7.49
N ARG A 669 -32.77 -11.83 6.54
CA ARG A 669 -33.56 -11.94 5.30
C ARG A 669 -35.01 -12.38 5.53
N GLU A 670 -35.27 -13.16 6.59
CA GLU A 670 -36.59 -13.71 6.89
C GLU A 670 -37.45 -12.67 7.62
N GLN A 671 -36.87 -11.94 8.56
CA GLN A 671 -37.45 -10.79 9.24
C GLN A 671 -37.83 -9.68 8.25
N ARG A 672 -36.94 -9.34 7.30
CA ARG A 672 -37.23 -8.35 6.25
C ARG A 672 -38.44 -8.75 5.39
N ARG A 673 -38.50 -10.02 4.95
CA ARG A 673 -39.65 -10.53 4.20
C ARG A 673 -40.96 -10.43 4.98
N ARG A 674 -40.96 -10.79 6.26
CA ARG A 674 -42.15 -10.73 7.12
C ARG A 674 -42.64 -9.30 7.31
N LEU A 675 -41.73 -8.34 7.46
CA LEU A 675 -42.04 -6.91 7.59
C LEU A 675 -42.58 -6.30 6.28
N LEU A 676 -41.97 -6.63 5.14
CA LEU A 676 -42.24 -5.96 3.86
C LEU A 676 -43.37 -6.60 3.04
N ALA A 677 -43.61 -7.90 3.17
CA ALA A 677 -44.63 -8.60 2.35
C ALA A 677 -46.05 -8.00 2.43
N PRO A 678 -46.56 -7.56 3.60
CA PRO A 678 -47.87 -6.90 3.67
C PRO A 678 -47.89 -5.55 2.95
N ILE A 679 -46.76 -4.84 2.97
CA ILE A 679 -46.59 -3.55 2.31
C ILE A 679 -46.52 -3.70 0.79
N GLU A 680 -45.75 -4.68 0.31
CA GLU A 680 -45.67 -5.00 -1.12
C GLU A 680 -47.04 -5.42 -1.68
N ALA A 681 -47.79 -6.22 -0.91
CA ALA A 681 -49.14 -6.64 -1.28
C ALA A 681 -50.10 -5.44 -1.42
N ALA A 682 -50.07 -4.51 -0.47
CA ALA A 682 -50.88 -3.29 -0.53
C ALA A 682 -50.44 -2.37 -1.68
N LEU A 683 -49.13 -2.19 -1.88
CA LEU A 683 -48.57 -1.38 -2.96
C LEU A 683 -48.92 -1.93 -4.36
N SER A 684 -49.05 -3.25 -4.50
CA SER A 684 -49.46 -3.90 -5.76
C SER A 684 -50.88 -3.54 -6.20
N ARG A 685 -51.74 -3.10 -5.26
CA ARG A 685 -53.17 -2.82 -5.48
C ARG A 685 -53.53 -1.35 -5.53
N ALA A 686 -52.67 -0.48 -5.02
CA ALA A 686 -52.86 0.96 -5.07
C ALA A 686 -53.09 1.43 -6.52
N THR A 687 -54.01 2.38 -6.71
CA THR A 687 -54.41 2.89 -8.03
C THR A 687 -53.95 4.32 -8.30
N GLU A 688 -54.07 5.22 -7.33
CA GLU A 688 -53.73 6.64 -7.52
C GLU A 688 -52.52 7.07 -6.68
N HIS A 689 -52.54 6.86 -5.35
CA HIS A 689 -51.46 7.29 -4.46
C HIS A 689 -51.10 6.21 -3.43
N ALA A 690 -49.81 6.15 -3.08
CA ALA A 690 -49.28 5.32 -2.01
C ALA A 690 -48.17 6.06 -1.24
N ARG A 691 -48.22 6.03 0.10
CA ARG A 691 -47.23 6.64 0.98
C ARG A 691 -46.69 5.61 1.96
N LEU A 692 -45.42 5.30 1.82
CA LEU A 692 -44.66 4.35 2.60
C LEU A 692 -43.87 5.07 3.70
N GLY A 693 -43.81 4.48 4.88
CA GLY A 693 -43.04 4.99 6.03
C GLY A 693 -42.26 3.88 6.70
N LEU A 694 -40.96 4.06 6.93
CA LEU A 694 -40.13 3.21 7.78
C LEU A 694 -39.66 4.06 8.97
N THR A 695 -40.21 3.80 10.16
CA THR A 695 -39.96 4.59 11.36
C THR A 695 -39.44 3.71 12.48
N VAL A 696 -38.40 4.17 13.16
CA VAL A 696 -37.80 3.49 14.32
C VAL A 696 -38.29 4.17 15.59
N VAL A 697 -38.93 3.38 16.46
CA VAL A 697 -39.39 3.79 17.79
C VAL A 697 -38.59 2.99 18.82
N PRO A 698 -38.35 3.47 20.06
CA PRO A 698 -37.57 2.71 21.03
C PRO A 698 -38.10 1.27 21.22
N GLY A 699 -37.30 0.28 20.81
CA GLY A 699 -37.65 -1.15 20.88
C GLY A 699 -38.42 -1.73 19.70
N GLU A 700 -38.75 -0.95 18.67
CA GLU A 700 -39.65 -1.39 17.58
C GLU A 700 -39.36 -0.71 16.24
N LEU A 701 -39.42 -1.47 15.14
CA LEU A 701 -39.41 -0.94 13.77
C LEU A 701 -40.82 -1.03 13.19
N ILE A 702 -41.32 0.12 12.71
CA ILE A 702 -42.66 0.23 12.14
C ILE A 702 -42.53 0.49 10.64
N ALA A 703 -43.04 -0.43 9.84
CA ALA A 703 -43.18 -0.24 8.40
C ALA A 703 -44.66 0.04 8.09
N SER A 704 -44.96 1.15 7.42
CA SER A 704 -46.34 1.58 7.15
C SER A 704 -46.57 1.91 5.69
N ILE A 705 -47.81 1.72 5.24
CA ILE A 705 -48.28 2.15 3.92
C ILE A 705 -49.68 2.75 4.04
N LEU A 706 -49.87 3.93 3.47
CA LEU A 706 -51.15 4.58 3.26
C LEU A 706 -51.44 4.57 1.76
N CYS A 707 -52.51 3.91 1.33
CA CYS A 707 -52.86 3.83 -0.09
C CYS A 707 -54.37 3.91 -0.32
N ASP A 708 -54.76 4.29 -1.54
CA ASP A 708 -56.14 4.28 -2.00
C ASP A 708 -56.48 2.81 -2.37
N ASP A 709 -57.26 2.12 -1.52
CA ASP A 709 -57.60 0.70 -1.69
C ASP A 709 -59.10 0.52 -1.98
N GLY A 710 -59.41 -0.38 -2.92
CA GLY A 710 -60.77 -0.77 -3.34
C GLY A 710 -61.29 -2.05 -2.69
N GLY A 711 -60.57 -2.64 -1.73
CA GLY A 711 -61.11 -3.74 -0.92
C GLY A 711 -60.05 -4.66 -0.27
N MET A 712 -60.23 -4.85 1.05
CA MET A 712 -59.49 -5.69 2.01
C MET A 712 -58.66 -6.85 1.43
N GLY A 713 -57.35 -6.62 1.27
CA GLY A 713 -56.36 -7.65 0.93
C GLY A 713 -55.48 -8.14 2.09
N VAL A 714 -55.28 -7.30 3.10
CA VAL A 714 -54.38 -7.56 4.24
C VAL A 714 -55.23 -7.61 5.51
N GLN A 715 -55.21 -8.73 6.22
CA GLN A 715 -55.98 -8.86 7.46
C GLN A 715 -55.16 -8.40 8.68
N PRO A 716 -55.78 -7.68 9.64
CA PRO A 716 -55.12 -7.33 10.89
C PRO A 716 -54.75 -8.60 11.66
N ARG A 717 -53.55 -8.61 12.26
CA ARG A 717 -52.99 -9.77 12.95
C ARG A 717 -52.29 -9.35 14.25
N PRO A 718 -52.60 -9.97 15.40
CA PRO A 718 -51.85 -9.73 16.63
C PRO A 718 -50.42 -10.28 16.52
N GLY A 719 -49.44 -9.54 17.04
CA GLY A 719 -48.03 -9.95 17.02
C GLY A 719 -47.75 -11.14 17.93
N THR A 720 -46.78 -11.97 17.54
CA THR A 720 -46.22 -13.04 18.37
C THR A 720 -44.69 -12.91 18.38
N VAL A 721 -43.99 -13.64 19.26
CA VAL A 721 -42.51 -13.57 19.41
C VAL A 721 -41.76 -13.73 18.08
N ASP A 722 -42.35 -14.43 17.10
CA ASP A 722 -41.76 -14.64 15.78
C ASP A 722 -42.47 -13.89 14.63
N GLU A 723 -43.64 -13.28 14.84
CA GLU A 723 -44.43 -12.66 13.76
C GLU A 723 -44.81 -11.20 14.06
N PRO A 724 -44.63 -10.28 13.08
CA PRO A 724 -44.91 -8.87 13.29
C PRO A 724 -46.41 -8.61 13.49
N ARG A 725 -46.73 -7.66 14.36
CA ARG A 725 -48.10 -7.18 14.57
C ARG A 725 -48.53 -6.35 13.35
N ILE A 726 -49.71 -6.60 12.82
CA ILE A 726 -50.25 -5.87 11.66
C ILE A 726 -51.52 -5.16 12.07
N GLU A 727 -51.52 -3.83 11.97
CA GLU A 727 -52.69 -2.99 12.17
C GLU A 727 -53.17 -2.43 10.85
N VAL A 728 -54.48 -2.46 10.63
CA VAL A 728 -55.13 -1.95 9.42
C VAL A 728 -56.22 -0.99 9.86
N THR A 729 -56.12 0.27 9.41
CA THR A 729 -57.10 1.33 9.69
C THR A 729 -57.63 1.87 8.36
N GLU A 730 -58.94 1.85 8.18
CA GLU A 730 -59.62 2.36 6.99
C GLU A 730 -60.23 3.73 7.29
N ILE A 731 -59.85 4.75 6.53
CA ILE A 731 -60.31 6.13 6.72
C ILE A 731 -60.72 6.70 5.35
N GLY A 732 -62.02 6.89 5.14
CA GLY A 732 -62.55 7.71 4.04
C GLY A 732 -62.10 7.28 2.63
N GLY A 733 -61.97 5.98 2.36
CA GLY A 733 -61.52 5.45 1.07
C GLY A 733 -60.01 5.25 0.94
N THR A 734 -59.25 5.54 2.00
CA THR A 734 -57.81 5.22 2.11
C THR A 734 -57.59 4.15 3.18
N VAL A 735 -56.63 3.27 2.94
CA VAL A 735 -56.24 2.20 3.86
C VAL A 735 -54.83 2.47 4.38
N TRP A 736 -54.70 2.53 5.71
CA TRP A 736 -53.44 2.63 6.41
C TRP A 736 -53.08 1.28 7.05
N ILE A 737 -52.01 0.66 6.57
CA ILE A 737 -51.45 -0.57 7.12
C ILE A 737 -50.16 -0.21 7.86
N SER A 738 -50.00 -0.68 9.08
CA SER A 738 -48.74 -0.61 9.82
C SER A 738 -48.33 -1.99 10.30
N VAL A 739 -47.08 -2.34 10.04
CA VAL A 739 -46.45 -3.61 10.37
C VAL A 739 -45.36 -3.30 11.40
N HIS A 740 -45.56 -3.84 12.59
CA HIS A 740 -44.84 -3.57 13.81
C HIS A 740 -43.92 -4.76 14.12
N HIS A 741 -42.62 -4.53 14.12
CA HIS A 741 -41.62 -5.54 14.40
C HIS A 741 -40.85 -5.21 15.68
N GLU A 742 -41.10 -5.98 16.74
CA GLU A 742 -40.37 -5.87 18.00
C GLU A 742 -38.90 -6.22 17.80
N MET A 743 -38.03 -5.36 18.31
CA MET A 743 -36.60 -5.61 18.32
C MET A 743 -36.21 -6.21 19.67
N ALA A 744 -35.58 -7.38 19.67
CA ALA A 744 -34.99 -7.92 20.88
C ALA A 744 -33.90 -6.96 21.39
N ASP A 745 -33.92 -6.65 22.69
CA ASP A 745 -32.94 -5.84 23.42
C ASP A 745 -31.53 -6.44 23.29
N THR A 746 -30.90 -6.25 22.14
CA THR A 746 -29.55 -6.71 21.83
C THR A 746 -28.88 -5.65 20.96
N ALA A 747 -27.86 -5.04 21.56
CA ALA A 747 -26.87 -4.15 20.95
C ALA A 747 -27.34 -2.73 20.55
N ILE A 748 -27.73 -1.93 21.54
CA ILE A 748 -27.16 -0.58 21.60
C ILE A 748 -25.69 -0.77 21.94
N ASP A 749 -24.85 -1.02 20.93
CA ASP A 749 -23.42 -0.90 21.07
C ASP A 749 -23.12 0.57 21.39
N SER A 750 -22.91 0.81 22.68
CA SER A 750 -22.31 2.03 23.18
C SER A 750 -20.95 2.20 22.51
N VAL A 751 -20.91 3.02 21.46
CA VAL A 751 -19.71 3.76 21.12
C VAL A 751 -19.19 4.37 22.44
N PRO A 752 -17.92 4.15 22.83
CA PRO A 752 -17.40 4.78 24.03
C PRO A 752 -17.52 6.28 23.85
N ARG A 753 -18.34 6.93 24.69
CA ARG A 753 -18.27 8.37 24.88
C ARG A 753 -16.86 8.66 25.40
N ALA A 754 -15.96 9.03 24.50
CA ALA A 754 -14.75 9.73 24.88
C ALA A 754 -15.21 11.02 25.56
N GLU A 755 -14.92 11.11 26.86
CA GLU A 755 -15.11 12.30 27.66
C GLU A 755 -14.43 13.48 26.97
N ILE A 756 -15.23 14.50 26.67
CA ILE A 756 -14.74 15.86 26.42
C ILE A 756 -14.38 16.42 27.78
N ALA A 757 -13.08 16.55 28.03
CA ALA A 757 -12.47 17.49 28.96
C ALA A 757 -11.45 18.32 28.19
#